data_AF-A0A428TPF1-F1
#
_entry.id   AF-A0A428TPF1-F1
#
_cell.length_a   1.000
_cell.length_b   1.000
_cell.length_c   1.000
_cell.angle_alpha   90.00
_cell.angle_beta   90.00
_cell.angle_gamma   90.00
#
_symmetry.space_group_name_H-M   'P 1'
#
loop_
_entity.id
_entity.type
_entity.pdbx_description
1 polymer ?
#
loop_
_entity_poly.entity_id
_entity_poly.type
_entity_poly.pdbx_seq_one_letter_code
_entity_poly.pdbx_strand_id
1 'polypeptide(L)'
;MANRMSMYSMASEALGGGSQPTQVSTTTLLNAIHNIYLSSQPHQLDASTSLVVNTWLTAAQVGPTVDASLAARAWEHARRRAEDGCVILGSLHPSTPSLLVPFLNTFPFAIPSSVHKSLEAIRPFLRCVTPNNPSAARQIALGVTLTLNLTGSVTGATLALSQGGIDTKKGLLNIPAEAGYRAFDVFYYLLTSASTPAEREFLGLKSASAYALLARSGTYDPPSYLLTADDAASADDFRQALKEIGIKGSAHRNFISTLAGLLKLGNTLDYAADSDDLEEICEDVSGLLGMEPEVLLHQLSTEDRQTLVGGLYEALVDWVISKANSAISAQMLRIRDGDESVDGRGVRTPNSNEDTGDTVSISVIEVPDPALGKALAMRTIFDDTLGINAEMIEDGVEVHPAGSSVVREMQQAVAEVAPDLGIMTGPQGRDRQHELEKREVILEKVAYASEDDGFLKKLLFPIPGEGINLGRAGHDSPANLAALPAITSAWSAGTVSRQLRSWRLPEWANRRSRNLDYTADFDVDEFVQRYGALGCKDGKDGIETWMLERGWSNGEVFIGKERVWVREGPWWEAESMLDIKPAHSLQSIGQNPFNTGFDTGYSNNGSGFFPAPAMDNSINGSNDHLVHQRNFSQGNMSQVTVGQNPHLNPNLAPNSNLNPNLNPNSAPSIAPSRNISAGDYGLGTKGDTYKGQVYYNEDGEFTGILDPELAKDKKIETKELPLGRRAWVTFVWALTFWIPSPLLTYIGRMRRPDVRMAWREKLVLCFLIAILNGMIVFWIIGFGKLLCPNNDKAWTAKELGNHSGKKDFWVAVHGKVYDITDFWRQQHSDTDIDTTETNMMPLAGLVMDGYFPLPLNVACQGLGITKTLKLTSNETIDDRTAIHTSGYYQADPTSNLHNDNWYWKTFQPTIKEYYHGQLVWKEKEIKNQGEKQPEAVGQVW
;
A
#
# COMPACT_ATOMS: atom_id res chain seq x y z
N MET A 1 -35.61 -7.17 -29.65
CA MET A 1 -36.12 -6.73 -28.33
C MET A 1 -35.92 -7.86 -27.35
N ALA A 2 -35.29 -7.60 -26.21
CA ALA A 2 -35.24 -8.51 -25.06
C ALA A 2 -35.07 -7.62 -23.83
N ASN A 3 -36.15 -7.41 -23.07
CA ASN A 3 -36.14 -6.46 -21.97
C ASN A 3 -35.34 -7.05 -20.81
N ARG A 4 -34.16 -6.47 -20.52
CA ARG A 4 -33.52 -6.62 -19.21
C ARG A 4 -34.37 -5.86 -18.18
N MET A 5 -35.43 -6.51 -17.67
CA MET A 5 -36.01 -6.10 -16.40
C MET A 5 -34.93 -6.25 -15.32
N SER A 6 -34.80 -5.26 -14.44
CA SER A 6 -33.99 -5.41 -13.23
C SER A 6 -34.60 -6.52 -12.37
N MET A 7 -33.78 -7.48 -11.91
CA MET A 7 -34.26 -8.57 -11.05
C MET A 7 -34.83 -8.06 -9.71
N TYR A 8 -34.48 -6.83 -9.32
CA TYR A 8 -34.89 -6.21 -8.07
C TYR A 8 -36.34 -5.70 -8.06
N SER A 9 -37.08 -5.74 -9.19
CA SER A 9 -38.54 -5.50 -9.19
C SER A 9 -39.34 -6.58 -8.42
N MET A 10 -38.68 -7.66 -7.99
CA MET A 10 -39.22 -8.69 -7.08
C MET A 10 -38.63 -8.60 -5.66
N ALA A 11 -37.62 -7.74 -5.43
CA ALA A 11 -37.00 -7.53 -4.13
C ALA A 11 -37.74 -6.48 -3.28
N SER A 12 -38.74 -5.81 -3.84
CA SER A 12 -39.72 -5.00 -3.12
C SER A 12 -40.73 -5.87 -2.36
N GLU A 13 -40.25 -6.76 -1.48
CA GLU A 13 -41.08 -7.38 -0.45
C GLU A 13 -41.46 -6.33 0.59
N ALA A 14 -42.55 -5.62 0.30
CA ALA A 14 -43.34 -4.84 1.25
C ALA A 14 -42.56 -4.06 2.33
N LEU A 15 -41.82 -3.01 1.91
CA LEU A 15 -41.60 -1.84 2.76
C LEU A 15 -42.96 -1.18 3.04
N GLY A 16 -43.68 -1.73 4.02
CA GLY A 16 -44.97 -1.22 4.49
C GLY A 16 -44.79 0.17 5.10
N GLY A 17 -45.35 1.19 4.44
CA GLY A 17 -45.05 2.58 4.74
C GLY A 17 -45.49 3.06 6.13
N GLY A 18 -44.89 4.16 6.58
CA GLY A 18 -45.37 4.95 7.73
C GLY A 18 -45.15 4.35 9.12
N SER A 19 -44.46 3.22 9.25
CA SER A 19 -44.07 2.65 10.55
C SER A 19 -42.78 3.28 11.05
N GLN A 20 -42.80 4.04 12.15
CA GLN A 20 -41.57 4.42 12.85
C GLN A 20 -40.74 3.17 13.21
N PRO A 21 -39.38 3.23 13.19
CA PRO A 21 -38.54 2.09 13.51
C PRO A 21 -38.84 1.54 14.90
N THR A 22 -39.42 0.33 14.95
CA THR A 22 -39.75 -0.33 16.23
C THR A 22 -38.47 -0.56 17.03
N GLN A 23 -38.55 -0.45 18.36
CA GLN A 23 -37.34 -0.43 19.18
C GLN A 23 -36.62 -1.78 19.14
N VAL A 24 -35.43 -1.81 18.55
CA VAL A 24 -34.62 -3.03 18.47
C VAL A 24 -34.13 -3.37 19.88
N SER A 25 -34.60 -4.49 20.42
CA SER A 25 -34.18 -5.01 21.73
C SER A 25 -33.26 -6.21 21.55
N THR A 26 -32.49 -6.58 22.58
CA THR A 26 -31.66 -7.81 22.50
C THR A 26 -32.51 -9.05 22.27
N THR A 27 -33.75 -9.12 22.77
CA THR A 27 -34.65 -10.26 22.54
C THR A 27 -35.23 -10.25 21.12
N THR A 28 -35.57 -9.08 20.57
CA THR A 28 -35.98 -8.96 19.16
C THR A 28 -34.87 -9.45 18.23
N LEU A 29 -33.65 -8.94 18.42
CA LEU A 29 -32.49 -9.26 17.58
C LEU A 29 -32.03 -10.72 17.75
N LEU A 30 -32.08 -11.27 18.97
CA LEU A 30 -31.77 -12.69 19.22
C LEU A 30 -32.76 -13.63 18.52
N ASN A 31 -34.06 -13.27 18.48
CA ASN A 31 -35.07 -14.05 17.76
C ASN A 31 -34.87 -13.97 16.24
N ALA A 32 -34.55 -12.80 15.70
CA ALA A 32 -34.19 -12.65 14.28
C ALA A 32 -32.97 -13.51 13.92
N ILE A 33 -31.92 -13.46 14.74
CA ILE A 33 -30.67 -14.19 14.48
C ILE A 33 -30.83 -15.72 14.69
N HIS A 34 -31.77 -16.16 15.53
CA HIS A 34 -32.17 -17.57 15.57
C HIS A 34 -32.86 -18.01 14.28
N ASN A 35 -33.77 -17.17 13.74
CA ASN A 35 -34.48 -17.50 12.51
C ASN A 35 -33.54 -17.58 11.31
N ILE A 36 -32.59 -16.65 11.16
CA ILE A 36 -31.64 -16.69 10.03
C ILE A 36 -30.61 -17.82 10.15
N TYR A 37 -30.26 -18.24 11.37
CA TYR A 37 -29.47 -19.46 11.59
C TYR A 37 -30.20 -20.71 11.09
N LEU A 38 -31.53 -20.77 11.25
CA LEU A 38 -32.36 -21.88 10.75
C LEU A 38 -32.61 -21.80 9.23
N SER A 39 -32.72 -20.60 8.64
CA SER A 39 -32.97 -20.42 7.20
C SER A 39 -31.70 -20.26 6.34
N SER A 40 -30.52 -20.12 6.95
CA SER A 40 -29.24 -19.82 6.28
C SER A 40 -29.29 -18.56 5.41
N GLN A 41 -29.88 -17.48 5.95
CA GLN A 41 -30.06 -16.18 5.29
C GLN A 41 -29.27 -15.05 6.01
N PRO A 42 -29.06 -13.89 5.37
CA PRO A 42 -28.62 -12.68 6.05
C PRO A 42 -29.77 -12.00 6.81
N HIS A 43 -29.42 -11.18 7.81
CA HIS A 43 -30.33 -10.23 8.46
C HIS A 43 -29.74 -8.82 8.38
N GLN A 44 -30.36 -7.98 7.56
CA GLN A 44 -30.05 -6.57 7.51
C GLN A 44 -30.41 -5.88 8.85
N LEU A 45 -29.47 -5.13 9.41
CA LEU A 45 -29.59 -4.41 10.68
C LEU A 45 -29.92 -2.92 10.49
N ASP A 46 -29.32 -2.31 9.46
CA ASP A 46 -29.59 -0.94 8.96
C ASP A 46 -29.27 -0.87 7.45
N ALA A 47 -29.27 0.31 6.83
CA ALA A 47 -29.03 0.42 5.39
C ALA A 47 -27.60 0.02 4.93
N SER A 48 -26.63 0.02 5.85
CA SER A 48 -25.21 -0.26 5.62
C SER A 48 -24.71 -1.57 6.27
N THR A 49 -25.46 -2.13 7.21
CA THR A 49 -25.01 -3.21 8.11
C THR A 49 -25.87 -4.46 7.95
N SER A 50 -25.22 -5.61 7.81
CA SER A 50 -25.88 -6.92 7.75
C SER A 50 -25.21 -7.95 8.67
N LEU A 51 -26.00 -8.86 9.23
CA LEU A 51 -25.57 -9.90 10.16
C LEU A 51 -25.82 -11.29 9.55
N VAL A 52 -24.82 -12.17 9.61
CA VAL A 52 -24.88 -13.55 9.12
C VAL A 52 -24.40 -14.51 10.20
N VAL A 53 -24.98 -15.72 10.27
CA VAL A 53 -24.57 -16.75 11.24
C VAL A 53 -23.83 -17.87 10.51
N ASN A 54 -22.49 -17.83 10.56
CA ASN A 54 -21.65 -18.84 9.93
C ASN A 54 -20.96 -19.75 10.95
N THR A 55 -20.92 -21.04 10.61
CA THR A 55 -20.27 -22.10 11.38
C THR A 55 -19.39 -22.92 10.44
N TRP A 56 -18.45 -23.70 10.98
CA TRP A 56 -17.68 -24.65 10.17
C TRP A 56 -18.54 -25.74 9.53
N LEU A 57 -19.73 -26.02 10.08
CA LEU A 57 -20.69 -26.95 9.48
C LEU A 57 -21.38 -26.34 8.25
N THR A 58 -21.92 -25.11 8.37
CA THR A 58 -22.59 -24.44 7.23
C THR A 58 -21.61 -24.14 6.10
N ALA A 59 -20.40 -23.64 6.44
CA ALA A 59 -19.33 -23.40 5.47
C ALA A 59 -18.87 -24.65 4.73
N ALA A 60 -18.90 -25.84 5.36
CA ALA A 60 -18.50 -27.10 4.74
C ALA A 60 -19.62 -27.83 3.98
N GLN A 61 -20.89 -27.62 4.33
CA GLN A 61 -22.02 -28.36 3.74
C GLN A 61 -22.79 -27.62 2.64
N VAL A 62 -22.99 -26.32 2.81
CA VAL A 62 -23.84 -25.49 1.92
C VAL A 62 -23.06 -24.30 1.33
N GLY A 63 -21.91 -23.97 1.94
CA GLY A 63 -21.21 -22.72 1.73
C GLY A 63 -21.62 -21.68 2.77
N PRO A 64 -20.74 -20.73 3.13
CA PRO A 64 -21.04 -19.73 4.14
C PRO A 64 -22.05 -18.69 3.61
N THR A 65 -22.98 -18.32 4.48
CA THR A 65 -24.02 -17.32 4.23
C THR A 65 -23.42 -15.92 4.15
N VAL A 66 -23.76 -15.18 3.09
CA VAL A 66 -23.28 -13.81 2.82
C VAL A 66 -24.42 -12.97 2.24
N ASP A 67 -24.38 -11.66 2.45
CA ASP A 67 -25.42 -10.73 1.98
C ASP A 67 -25.08 -10.11 0.62
N ALA A 68 -25.60 -10.72 -0.44
CA ALA A 68 -25.46 -10.19 -1.80
C ALA A 68 -26.18 -8.84 -2.01
N SER A 69 -27.17 -8.49 -1.19
CA SER A 69 -27.82 -7.17 -1.28
C SER A 69 -26.91 -6.05 -0.76
N LEU A 70 -26.00 -6.35 0.16
CA LEU A 70 -25.00 -5.41 0.66
C LEU A 70 -23.91 -5.17 -0.39
N ALA A 71 -23.41 -6.22 -1.04
CA ALA A 71 -22.46 -6.10 -2.16
C ALA A 71 -23.06 -5.32 -3.35
N ALA A 72 -24.33 -5.59 -3.70
CA ALA A 72 -25.03 -4.85 -4.74
C ALA A 72 -25.24 -3.36 -4.40
N ARG A 73 -25.60 -3.04 -3.14
CA ARG A 73 -25.71 -1.64 -2.68
C ARG A 73 -24.37 -0.92 -2.65
N ALA A 74 -23.31 -1.55 -2.13
CA ALA A 74 -21.97 -0.96 -2.12
C ALA A 74 -21.47 -0.64 -3.54
N TRP A 75 -21.75 -1.52 -4.51
CA TRP A 75 -21.50 -1.25 -5.93
C TRP A 75 -22.33 -0.09 -6.47
N GLU A 76 -23.65 -0.10 -6.22
CA GLU A 76 -24.56 0.90 -6.78
C GLU A 76 -24.37 2.30 -6.17
N HIS A 77 -23.98 2.40 -4.90
CA HIS A 77 -23.53 3.65 -4.27
C HIS A 77 -22.29 4.18 -4.97
N ALA A 78 -21.20 3.41 -5.00
CA ALA A 78 -19.95 3.80 -5.67
C ALA A 78 -20.19 4.22 -7.14
N ARG A 79 -20.95 3.42 -7.89
CA ARG A 79 -21.28 3.70 -9.30
C ARG A 79 -22.11 4.97 -9.50
N ARG A 80 -23.10 5.23 -8.64
CA ARG A 80 -24.04 6.36 -8.81
C ARG A 80 -23.50 7.67 -8.24
N ARG A 81 -22.70 7.63 -7.18
CA ARG A 81 -22.01 8.77 -6.55
C ARG A 81 -20.69 9.13 -7.23
N ALA A 82 -20.03 8.16 -7.88
CA ALA A 82 -18.62 8.23 -8.29
C ALA A 82 -17.64 8.38 -7.10
N GLU A 83 -17.92 7.64 -6.02
CA GLU A 83 -17.18 7.66 -4.74
C GLU A 83 -16.60 6.27 -4.41
N ASP A 84 -15.52 6.25 -3.63
CA ASP A 84 -14.84 5.02 -3.20
C ASP A 84 -15.61 4.30 -2.07
N GLY A 85 -15.80 2.99 -2.21
CA GLY A 85 -16.52 2.15 -1.24
C GLY A 85 -15.59 1.31 -0.36
N CYS A 86 -15.97 1.11 0.91
CA CYS A 86 -15.28 0.18 1.82
C CYS A 86 -16.28 -0.73 2.55
N VAL A 87 -16.04 -2.05 2.49
CA VAL A 87 -16.83 -3.08 3.18
C VAL A 87 -15.94 -3.82 4.17
N ILE A 88 -16.28 -3.78 5.46
CA ILE A 88 -15.51 -4.42 6.53
C ILE A 88 -16.22 -5.71 6.98
N LEU A 89 -15.57 -6.85 6.76
CA LEU A 89 -16.06 -8.17 7.15
C LEU A 89 -15.52 -8.55 8.54
N GLY A 90 -16.15 -8.01 9.58
CA GLY A 90 -15.79 -8.23 10.98
C GLY A 90 -16.37 -9.52 11.59
N SER A 91 -15.54 -10.24 12.35
CA SER A 91 -15.96 -11.48 13.04
C SER A 91 -16.39 -11.27 14.50
N LEU A 92 -17.60 -11.69 14.88
CA LEU A 92 -18.09 -11.65 16.27
C LEU A 92 -17.52 -12.77 17.17
N HIS A 93 -16.69 -13.67 16.64
CA HIS A 93 -16.09 -14.81 17.34
C HIS A 93 -14.81 -15.29 16.62
N PRO A 94 -13.74 -15.70 17.32
CA PRO A 94 -12.50 -16.16 16.66
C PRO A 94 -12.64 -17.52 15.94
N SER A 95 -13.77 -18.24 16.09
CA SER A 95 -14.08 -19.46 15.33
C SER A 95 -14.88 -19.23 14.05
N THR A 96 -15.15 -17.98 13.65
CA THR A 96 -15.88 -17.69 12.41
C THR A 96 -15.05 -18.11 11.18
N PRO A 97 -15.62 -18.80 10.19
CA PRO A 97 -14.93 -19.09 8.92
C PRO A 97 -14.82 -17.84 8.05
N SER A 98 -13.80 -17.79 7.18
CA SER A 98 -13.55 -16.64 6.31
C SER A 98 -14.73 -16.33 5.38
N LEU A 99 -15.13 -15.06 5.31
CA LEU A 99 -16.19 -14.57 4.43
C LEU A 99 -15.68 -13.81 3.20
N LEU A 100 -14.37 -13.59 3.07
CA LEU A 100 -13.77 -12.73 2.04
C LEU A 100 -14.08 -13.22 0.61
N VAL A 101 -13.62 -14.42 0.24
CA VAL A 101 -13.91 -15.03 -1.07
C VAL A 101 -15.41 -15.23 -1.31
N PRO A 102 -16.20 -15.75 -0.34
CA PRO A 102 -17.66 -15.82 -0.46
C PRO A 102 -18.33 -14.47 -0.78
N PHE A 103 -17.95 -13.39 -0.09
CA PHE A 103 -18.53 -12.06 -0.30
C PHE A 103 -18.11 -11.43 -1.63
N LEU A 104 -16.84 -11.56 -2.02
CA LEU A 104 -16.34 -11.15 -3.35
C LEU A 104 -17.18 -11.80 -4.47
N ASN A 105 -17.53 -13.07 -4.32
CA ASN A 105 -18.38 -13.80 -5.27
C ASN A 105 -19.86 -13.35 -5.31
N THR A 106 -20.27 -12.37 -4.49
CA THR A 106 -21.64 -11.81 -4.51
C THR A 106 -21.78 -10.48 -5.25
N PHE A 107 -20.68 -9.86 -5.70
CA PHE A 107 -20.77 -8.64 -6.49
C PHE A 107 -21.50 -8.86 -7.84
N PRO A 108 -22.22 -7.86 -8.36
CA PRO A 108 -22.97 -7.96 -9.62
C PRO A 108 -22.09 -7.90 -10.88
N PHE A 109 -20.77 -7.89 -10.72
CA PHE A 109 -19.76 -7.84 -11.78
C PHE A 109 -18.77 -9.01 -11.65
N ALA A 110 -18.12 -9.39 -12.77
CA ALA A 110 -17.15 -10.47 -12.77
C ALA A 110 -15.82 -10.02 -12.10
N ILE A 111 -15.30 -10.86 -11.20
CA ILE A 111 -13.98 -10.66 -10.58
C ILE A 111 -12.94 -11.53 -11.30
N PRO A 112 -11.75 -11.01 -11.63
CA PRO A 112 -10.72 -11.77 -12.33
C PRO A 112 -10.19 -12.97 -11.55
N SER A 113 -10.00 -14.10 -12.23
CA SER A 113 -9.55 -15.36 -11.62
C SER A 113 -8.19 -15.29 -10.93
N SER A 114 -7.30 -14.38 -11.34
CA SER A 114 -6.03 -14.13 -10.64
C SER A 114 -6.20 -13.61 -9.21
N VAL A 115 -7.32 -12.95 -8.89
CA VAL A 115 -7.63 -12.49 -7.52
C VAL A 115 -7.91 -13.70 -6.63
N HIS A 116 -8.77 -14.61 -7.08
CA HIS A 116 -9.05 -15.86 -6.36
C HIS A 116 -7.81 -16.72 -6.20
N LYS A 117 -7.01 -16.89 -7.26
CA LYS A 117 -5.76 -17.67 -7.22
C LYS A 117 -4.65 -17.03 -6.38
N SER A 118 -4.65 -15.70 -6.27
CA SER A 118 -3.80 -15.00 -5.31
C SER A 118 -4.21 -15.25 -3.86
N LEU A 119 -5.51 -15.17 -3.56
CA LEU A 119 -6.04 -15.49 -2.23
C LEU A 119 -5.81 -16.96 -1.84
N GLU A 120 -5.90 -17.88 -2.81
CA GLU A 120 -5.57 -19.30 -2.66
C GLU A 120 -4.08 -19.50 -2.33
N ALA A 121 -3.17 -18.84 -3.05
CA ALA A 121 -1.73 -18.88 -2.78
C ALA A 121 -1.34 -18.24 -1.45
N ILE A 122 -2.00 -17.15 -1.03
CA ILE A 122 -1.68 -16.43 0.21
C ILE A 122 -2.25 -17.15 1.45
N ARG A 123 -3.35 -17.90 1.32
CA ARG A 123 -4.07 -18.50 2.46
C ARG A 123 -3.18 -19.32 3.42
N PRO A 124 -2.30 -20.25 2.98
CA PRO A 124 -1.55 -21.12 3.91
C PRO A 124 -0.52 -20.38 4.77
N PHE A 125 -0.17 -19.14 4.41
CA PHE A 125 0.71 -18.28 5.21
C PHE A 125 -0.02 -17.53 6.32
N LEU A 126 -1.34 -17.39 6.23
CA LEU A 126 -2.16 -16.57 7.13
C LEU A 126 -3.04 -17.42 8.06
N ARG A 127 -3.07 -18.75 7.87
CA ARG A 127 -3.94 -19.68 8.58
C ARG A 127 -3.13 -20.75 9.34
N CYS A 128 -3.68 -21.17 10.47
CA CYS A 128 -3.17 -22.29 11.27
C CYS A 128 -4.32 -23.04 11.95
N VAL A 129 -4.10 -24.31 12.30
CA VAL A 129 -5.07 -25.10 13.09
C VAL A 129 -5.04 -24.72 14.56
N THR A 130 -6.22 -24.60 15.17
CA THR A 130 -6.42 -24.50 16.63
C THR A 130 -7.58 -25.40 17.07
N PRO A 131 -7.70 -25.77 18.37
CA PRO A 131 -8.80 -26.62 18.84
C PRO A 131 -10.19 -26.03 18.58
N ASN A 132 -10.28 -24.69 18.49
CA ASN A 132 -11.53 -23.95 18.36
C ASN A 132 -11.82 -23.51 16.92
N ASN A 133 -10.84 -23.56 16.03
CA ASN A 133 -10.92 -23.09 14.65
C ASN A 133 -9.87 -23.82 13.79
N PRO A 134 -10.28 -24.66 12.81
CA PRO A 134 -9.37 -25.44 11.96
C PRO A 134 -8.66 -24.64 10.87
N SER A 135 -9.00 -23.36 10.66
CA SER A 135 -8.28 -22.46 9.73
C SER A 135 -8.28 -21.05 10.35
N ALA A 136 -7.71 -20.96 11.55
CA ALA A 136 -7.66 -19.74 12.34
C ALA A 136 -6.77 -18.70 11.68
N ALA A 137 -7.28 -17.48 11.51
CA ALA A 137 -6.54 -16.36 10.99
C ALA A 137 -5.43 -15.89 11.95
N ARG A 138 -4.34 -15.38 11.38
CA ARG A 138 -3.24 -14.70 12.10
C ARG A 138 -2.90 -13.34 11.51
N GLN A 139 -3.41 -12.99 10.33
CA GLN A 139 -3.34 -11.61 9.85
C GLN A 139 -4.20 -10.68 10.71
N ILE A 140 -3.73 -9.44 10.88
CA ILE A 140 -4.50 -8.40 11.57
C ILE A 140 -5.72 -8.01 10.72
N ALA A 141 -5.51 -7.67 9.44
CA ALA A 141 -6.56 -7.61 8.41
C ALA A 141 -5.99 -7.93 7.02
N LEU A 142 -6.87 -8.36 6.09
CA LEU A 142 -6.56 -8.61 4.67
C LEU A 142 -7.59 -7.89 3.79
N GLY A 143 -7.12 -6.93 2.99
CA GLY A 143 -7.92 -6.18 2.02
C GLY A 143 -7.80 -6.73 0.60
N VAL A 144 -8.91 -6.66 -0.14
CA VAL A 144 -8.96 -6.77 -1.61
C VAL A 144 -9.61 -5.50 -2.14
N THR A 145 -8.85 -4.69 -2.87
CA THR A 145 -9.34 -3.47 -3.51
C THR A 145 -9.56 -3.74 -4.99
N LEU A 146 -10.76 -3.42 -5.48
CA LEU A 146 -11.15 -3.56 -6.87
C LEU A 146 -11.37 -2.16 -7.46
N THR A 147 -10.63 -1.79 -8.49
CA THR A 147 -10.87 -0.56 -9.27
C THR A 147 -11.79 -0.90 -10.43
N LEU A 148 -12.86 -0.12 -10.59
CA LEU A 148 -13.88 -0.31 -11.62
C LEU A 148 -14.14 0.99 -12.38
N ASN A 149 -14.54 0.89 -13.64
CA ASN A 149 -15.21 2.00 -14.34
C ASN A 149 -16.71 2.00 -14.02
N LEU A 150 -17.41 3.13 -14.23
CA LEU A 150 -18.84 3.27 -13.91
C LEU A 150 -19.79 2.34 -14.70
N THR A 151 -19.29 1.52 -15.64
CA THR A 151 -20.07 0.46 -16.33
C THR A 151 -20.02 -0.89 -15.62
N GLY A 152 -19.15 -1.06 -14.62
CA GLY A 152 -19.02 -2.30 -13.84
C GLY A 152 -18.03 -3.32 -14.40
N SER A 153 -17.01 -2.89 -15.14
CA SER A 153 -15.85 -3.72 -15.45
C SER A 153 -14.69 -3.39 -14.52
N VAL A 154 -14.02 -4.43 -14.01
CA VAL A 154 -12.83 -4.31 -13.16
C VAL A 154 -11.64 -3.92 -14.03
N THR A 155 -11.08 -2.73 -13.81
CA THR A 155 -9.91 -2.19 -14.53
C THR A 155 -8.60 -2.42 -13.77
N GLY A 156 -8.68 -2.65 -12.46
CA GLY A 156 -7.55 -2.95 -11.59
C GLY A 156 -7.98 -3.74 -10.36
N ALA A 157 -7.06 -4.50 -9.76
CA ALA A 157 -7.29 -5.13 -8.47
C ALA A 157 -5.97 -5.33 -7.70
N THR A 158 -6.01 -5.18 -6.38
CA THR A 158 -4.86 -5.33 -5.47
C THR A 158 -5.25 -6.05 -4.19
N LEU A 159 -4.30 -6.76 -3.60
CA LEU A 159 -4.37 -7.39 -2.28
C LEU A 159 -3.38 -6.69 -1.35
N ALA A 160 -3.80 -6.40 -0.12
CA ALA A 160 -2.96 -5.79 0.90
C ALA A 160 -3.22 -6.39 2.28
N LEU A 161 -2.18 -6.57 3.08
CA LEU A 161 -2.32 -6.74 4.53
C LEU A 161 -2.43 -5.36 5.20
N SER A 162 -2.90 -5.30 6.44
CA SER A 162 -2.70 -4.09 7.26
C SER A 162 -1.23 -3.89 7.65
N GLN A 163 -0.85 -2.67 8.04
CA GLN A 163 0.43 -2.36 8.69
C GLN A 163 0.67 -3.15 10.00
N GLY A 164 -0.37 -3.70 10.62
CA GLY A 164 -0.25 -4.62 11.75
C GLY A 164 0.36 -5.98 11.40
N GLY A 165 0.37 -6.36 10.11
CA GLY A 165 1.02 -7.56 9.58
C GLY A 165 0.36 -8.87 10.01
N ILE A 166 1.18 -9.80 10.51
CA ILE A 166 0.81 -11.17 10.84
C ILE A 166 1.31 -11.52 12.25
N ASP A 167 0.46 -12.17 13.05
CA ASP A 167 0.78 -12.67 14.38
C ASP A 167 1.69 -13.91 14.32
N THR A 168 2.96 -13.69 13.96
CA THR A 168 4.04 -14.69 13.98
C THR A 168 4.30 -15.26 15.38
N LYS A 169 3.95 -14.50 16.44
CA LYS A 169 4.02 -14.97 17.83
C LYS A 169 3.05 -16.13 18.07
N LYS A 170 1.75 -16.02 17.73
CA LYS A 170 0.76 -17.11 17.91
C LYS A 170 0.69 -18.09 16.74
N GLY A 171 1.25 -17.76 15.57
CA GLY A 171 1.28 -18.61 14.38
C GLY A 171 2.54 -19.45 14.20
N LEU A 172 3.65 -19.11 14.86
CA LEU A 172 4.93 -19.82 14.69
C LEU A 172 5.77 -19.90 15.97
N LEU A 173 6.09 -18.77 16.60
CA LEU A 173 7.14 -18.71 17.64
C LEU A 173 6.68 -19.19 19.03
N ASN A 174 5.40 -19.01 19.37
CA ASN A 174 4.85 -19.29 20.69
C ASN A 174 3.52 -20.07 20.63
N ILE A 175 3.53 -21.16 19.87
CA ILE A 175 2.41 -22.11 19.79
C ILE A 175 2.20 -22.78 21.16
N PRO A 176 0.96 -22.91 21.67
CA PRO A 176 0.68 -23.60 22.92
C PRO A 176 1.18 -25.05 22.93
N ALA A 177 1.69 -25.50 24.07
CA ALA A 177 2.09 -26.90 24.28
C ALA A 177 0.88 -27.81 24.61
N GLU A 178 -0.18 -27.66 23.81
CA GLU A 178 -1.47 -28.31 23.95
C GLU A 178 -1.85 -28.99 22.62
N ALA A 179 -2.47 -30.17 22.69
CA ALA A 179 -2.90 -30.88 21.49
C ALA A 179 -4.01 -30.12 20.73
N GLY A 180 -3.95 -30.14 19.40
CA GLY A 180 -4.91 -29.45 18.52
C GLY A 180 -4.48 -28.06 18.05
N TYR A 181 -3.30 -27.56 18.45
CA TYR A 181 -2.68 -26.37 17.86
C TYR A 181 -1.62 -26.74 16.83
N ARG A 182 -1.52 -26.00 15.72
CA ARG A 182 -0.43 -26.10 14.73
C ARG A 182 0.21 -24.73 14.48
N ALA A 183 1.38 -24.75 13.85
CA ALA A 183 1.94 -23.59 13.19
C ALA A 183 1.14 -23.21 11.93
N PHE A 184 1.61 -22.22 11.18
CA PHE A 184 1.08 -21.90 9.85
C PHE A 184 1.04 -23.12 8.92
N ASP A 185 -0.07 -23.27 8.18
CA ASP A 185 -0.36 -24.45 7.37
C ASP A 185 0.70 -24.70 6.28
N VAL A 186 1.32 -23.62 5.75
CA VAL A 186 2.41 -23.69 4.75
C VAL A 186 3.59 -24.57 5.16
N PHE A 187 3.94 -24.63 6.46
CA PHE A 187 5.06 -25.46 6.92
C PHE A 187 4.73 -26.96 6.90
N TYR A 188 3.47 -27.32 7.14
CA TYR A 188 3.01 -28.70 7.02
C TYR A 188 2.93 -29.10 5.54
N TYR A 189 2.45 -28.20 4.68
CA TYR A 189 2.37 -28.43 3.23
C TYR A 189 3.75 -28.71 2.62
N LEU A 190 4.80 -27.98 3.03
CA LEU A 190 6.20 -28.23 2.65
C LEU A 190 6.69 -29.65 3.04
N LEU A 191 6.15 -30.22 4.12
CA LEU A 191 6.56 -31.54 4.64
C LEU A 191 5.74 -32.71 4.09
N THR A 192 4.74 -32.48 3.23
CA THR A 192 3.93 -33.52 2.58
C THR A 192 4.67 -34.23 1.42
N SER A 193 3.94 -35.09 0.71
CA SER A 193 4.35 -35.69 -0.58
C SER A 193 4.38 -34.70 -1.75
N ALA A 194 3.78 -33.51 -1.61
CA ALA A 194 3.86 -32.46 -2.64
C ALA A 194 5.31 -31.98 -2.84
N SER A 195 6.18 -32.11 -1.83
CA SER A 195 7.63 -31.93 -1.95
C SER A 195 8.29 -33.20 -2.50
N THR A 196 8.89 -33.10 -3.68
CA THR A 196 9.50 -34.23 -4.39
C THR A 196 10.71 -34.81 -3.62
N PRO A 197 11.07 -36.10 -3.79
CA PRO A 197 12.20 -36.69 -3.08
C PRO A 197 13.52 -35.90 -3.21
N ALA A 198 13.80 -35.36 -4.39
CA ALA A 198 14.99 -34.54 -4.64
C ALA A 198 14.93 -33.16 -3.96
N GLU A 199 13.74 -32.54 -3.85
CA GLU A 199 13.56 -31.32 -3.04
C GLU A 199 13.76 -31.63 -1.54
N ARG A 200 13.23 -32.76 -1.06
CA ARG A 200 13.38 -33.18 0.35
C ARG A 200 14.84 -33.48 0.72
N GLU A 201 15.59 -34.09 -0.19
CA GLU A 201 17.02 -34.36 -0.06
C GLU A 201 17.82 -33.04 -0.05
N PHE A 202 17.63 -32.19 -1.07
CA PHE A 202 18.31 -30.88 -1.18
C PHE A 202 18.06 -29.95 0.02
N LEU A 203 16.84 -29.95 0.56
CA LEU A 203 16.45 -29.11 1.70
C LEU A 203 16.73 -29.75 3.07
N GLY A 204 17.09 -31.05 3.13
CA GLY A 204 17.24 -31.81 4.37
C GLY A 204 15.95 -31.91 5.20
N LEU A 205 14.80 -32.16 4.56
CA LEU A 205 13.48 -32.15 5.21
C LEU A 205 13.20 -33.40 6.06
N LYS A 206 13.35 -33.24 7.38
CA LYS A 206 13.01 -34.22 8.43
C LYS A 206 11.48 -34.29 8.64
N SER A 207 10.99 -35.08 9.60
CA SER A 207 9.56 -35.10 9.98
C SER A 207 9.18 -33.84 10.75
N ALA A 208 7.89 -33.47 10.79
CA ALA A 208 7.42 -32.30 11.54
C ALA A 208 7.81 -32.35 13.04
N SER A 209 7.87 -33.54 13.62
CA SER A 209 8.35 -33.79 14.99
C SER A 209 9.84 -33.48 15.25
N ALA A 210 10.64 -33.25 14.21
CA ALA A 210 12.07 -32.93 14.32
C ALA A 210 12.37 -31.40 14.27
N TYR A 211 11.33 -30.57 14.22
CA TYR A 211 11.43 -29.11 14.22
C TYR A 211 10.77 -28.54 15.47
N ALA A 212 11.50 -27.82 16.31
CA ALA A 212 11.02 -27.29 17.60
C ALA A 212 9.77 -26.40 17.45
N LEU A 213 9.72 -25.61 16.36
CA LEU A 213 8.57 -24.78 15.99
C LEU A 213 7.29 -25.58 15.69
N LEU A 214 7.39 -26.85 15.27
CA LEU A 214 6.24 -27.69 14.91
C LEU A 214 5.94 -28.77 15.96
N ALA A 215 6.96 -29.24 16.69
CA ALA A 215 6.85 -30.33 17.66
C ALA A 215 6.14 -29.93 18.97
N ARG A 216 6.13 -28.63 19.30
CA ARG A 216 5.71 -28.10 20.62
C ARG A 216 4.30 -28.50 21.06
N SER A 217 3.35 -28.66 20.14
CA SER A 217 1.97 -29.08 20.42
C SER A 217 1.72 -30.59 20.28
N GLY A 218 2.73 -31.35 19.83
CA GLY A 218 2.59 -32.76 19.44
C GLY A 218 1.59 -33.03 18.31
N THR A 219 1.11 -31.99 17.61
CA THR A 219 0.00 -32.06 16.65
C THR A 219 0.53 -31.77 15.24
N TYR A 220 0.45 -32.77 14.38
CA TYR A 220 1.04 -32.71 13.02
C TYR A 220 -0.04 -32.78 11.94
N ASP A 221 -0.97 -33.72 12.08
CA ASP A 221 -2.06 -33.95 11.13
C ASP A 221 -3.19 -32.89 11.25
N PRO A 222 -4.02 -32.70 10.21
CA PRO A 222 -5.19 -31.84 10.29
C PRO A 222 -6.29 -32.44 11.20
N PRO A 223 -7.28 -31.65 11.67
CA PRO A 223 -8.28 -32.15 12.62
C PRO A 223 -9.16 -33.27 12.05
N SER A 224 -9.11 -34.44 12.68
CA SER A 224 -9.83 -35.65 12.23
C SER A 224 -11.36 -35.55 12.22
N TYR A 225 -11.94 -34.48 12.78
CA TYR A 225 -13.36 -34.17 12.65
C TYR A 225 -13.73 -33.49 11.31
N LEU A 226 -12.73 -33.03 10.53
CA LEU A 226 -12.93 -32.56 9.16
C LEU A 226 -12.61 -33.67 8.16
N LEU A 227 -13.65 -34.37 7.71
CA LEU A 227 -13.57 -35.47 6.72
C LEU A 227 -12.95 -35.08 5.36
N THR A 228 -12.79 -33.78 5.09
CA THR A 228 -12.22 -33.24 3.83
C THR A 228 -10.90 -32.51 4.04
N ALA A 229 -10.29 -32.57 5.24
CA ALA A 229 -9.02 -31.91 5.50
C ALA A 229 -7.85 -32.85 5.18
N ASP A 230 -7.23 -32.62 4.03
CA ASP A 230 -6.05 -33.33 3.55
C ASP A 230 -4.96 -32.29 3.23
N ASP A 231 -3.87 -32.30 4.01
CA ASP A 231 -2.74 -31.40 3.80
C ASP A 231 -1.98 -31.71 2.49
N ALA A 232 -1.98 -32.94 2.00
CA ALA A 232 -1.27 -33.30 0.76
C ALA A 232 -2.02 -32.76 -0.46
N ALA A 233 -3.33 -32.96 -0.53
CA ALA A 233 -4.17 -32.34 -1.56
C ALA A 233 -4.10 -30.80 -1.50
N SER A 234 -4.18 -30.23 -0.29
CA SER A 234 -4.07 -28.77 -0.10
C SER A 234 -2.69 -28.21 -0.47
N ALA A 235 -1.63 -29.02 -0.32
CA ALA A 235 -0.27 -28.65 -0.74
C ALA A 235 -0.12 -28.69 -2.27
N ASP A 236 -0.74 -29.65 -2.97
CA ASP A 236 -0.74 -29.68 -4.44
C ASP A 236 -1.52 -28.50 -5.04
N ASP A 237 -2.72 -28.19 -4.52
CA ASP A 237 -3.48 -26.98 -4.88
C ASP A 237 -2.65 -25.70 -4.64
N PHE A 238 -2.02 -25.59 -3.47
CA PHE A 238 -1.12 -24.48 -3.14
C PHE A 238 0.08 -24.37 -4.11
N ARG A 239 0.72 -25.49 -4.48
CA ARG A 239 1.82 -25.49 -5.47
C ARG A 239 1.33 -25.09 -6.86
N GLN A 240 0.08 -25.40 -7.24
CA GLN A 240 -0.54 -24.87 -8.46
C GLN A 240 -0.78 -23.35 -8.36
N ALA A 241 -1.37 -22.87 -7.27
CA ALA A 241 -1.64 -21.44 -7.06
C ALA A 241 -0.35 -20.60 -7.09
N LEU A 242 0.73 -21.05 -6.41
CA LEU A 242 2.05 -20.42 -6.47
C LEU A 242 2.58 -20.30 -7.92
N LYS A 243 2.44 -21.37 -8.71
CA LYS A 243 2.89 -21.41 -10.11
C LYS A 243 2.08 -20.44 -11.00
N GLU A 244 0.80 -20.28 -10.72
CA GLU A 244 -0.11 -19.36 -11.43
C GLU A 244 0.18 -17.89 -11.10
N ILE A 245 0.50 -17.55 -9.84
CA ILE A 245 1.04 -16.22 -9.48
C ILE A 245 2.54 -16.02 -9.85
N GLY A 246 3.11 -16.94 -10.62
CA GLY A 246 4.44 -16.81 -11.22
C GLY A 246 5.63 -17.26 -10.37
N ILE A 247 5.40 -17.82 -9.17
CA ILE A 247 6.45 -18.39 -8.31
C ILE A 247 6.83 -19.78 -8.85
N LYS A 248 7.82 -19.80 -9.75
CA LYS A 248 8.28 -20.99 -10.49
C LYS A 248 9.80 -20.99 -10.68
N GLY A 249 10.39 -22.15 -10.97
CA GLY A 249 11.82 -22.28 -11.25
C GLY A 249 12.69 -21.86 -10.06
N SER A 250 13.68 -21.00 -10.30
CA SER A 250 14.55 -20.44 -9.25
C SER A 250 13.77 -19.75 -8.13
N ALA A 251 12.77 -18.93 -8.46
CA ALA A 251 11.95 -18.24 -7.45
C ALA A 251 11.23 -19.22 -6.52
N HIS A 252 10.78 -20.38 -7.03
CA HIS A 252 10.16 -21.41 -6.22
C HIS A 252 11.17 -22.16 -5.34
N ARG A 253 12.37 -22.48 -5.86
CA ARG A 253 13.44 -23.13 -5.07
C ARG A 253 13.91 -22.25 -3.92
N ASN A 254 14.12 -20.96 -4.17
CA ASN A 254 14.58 -20.02 -3.14
C ASN A 254 13.49 -19.79 -2.08
N PHE A 255 12.22 -19.77 -2.50
CA PHE A 255 11.06 -19.74 -1.61
C PHE A 255 11.01 -20.95 -0.66
N ILE A 256 11.08 -22.20 -1.17
CA ILE A 256 11.07 -23.39 -0.31
C ILE A 256 12.35 -23.54 0.53
N SER A 257 13.49 -23.04 0.05
CA SER A 257 14.73 -22.96 0.84
C SER A 257 14.60 -21.99 2.01
N THR A 258 13.90 -20.87 1.82
CA THR A 258 13.62 -19.91 2.90
C THR A 258 12.72 -20.53 3.98
N LEU A 259 11.66 -21.25 3.60
CA LEU A 259 10.81 -21.97 4.56
C LEU A 259 11.56 -23.08 5.31
N ALA A 260 12.40 -23.86 4.61
CA ALA A 260 13.23 -24.89 5.24
C ALA A 260 14.27 -24.28 6.20
N GLY A 261 14.90 -23.16 5.80
CA GLY A 261 15.82 -22.40 6.64
C GLY A 261 15.15 -21.86 7.91
N LEU A 262 13.92 -21.33 7.81
CA LEU A 262 13.11 -20.92 8.97
C LEU A 262 12.82 -22.09 9.93
N LEU A 263 12.49 -23.28 9.40
CA LEU A 263 12.27 -24.47 10.24
C LEU A 263 13.54 -24.95 10.93
N LYS A 264 14.68 -25.00 10.23
CA LYS A 264 15.98 -25.38 10.82
C LYS A 264 16.45 -24.36 11.86
N LEU A 265 16.43 -23.06 11.52
CA LEU A 265 16.78 -21.96 12.43
C LEU A 265 15.89 -21.97 13.69
N GLY A 266 14.65 -22.41 13.57
CA GLY A 266 13.72 -22.65 14.68
C GLY A 266 14.24 -23.59 15.78
N ASN A 267 15.14 -24.52 15.45
CA ASN A 267 15.76 -25.40 16.45
C ASN A 267 16.83 -24.69 17.30
N THR A 268 17.35 -23.54 16.84
CA THR A 268 18.37 -22.74 17.55
C THR A 268 17.81 -21.79 18.62
N LEU A 269 16.50 -21.86 18.85
CA LEU A 269 15.75 -20.93 19.72
C LEU A 269 15.62 -21.41 21.17
N ASP A 270 16.03 -22.64 21.48
CA ASP A 270 16.17 -23.11 22.86
C ASP A 270 17.57 -22.78 23.39
N TYR A 271 17.66 -22.32 24.63
CA TYR A 271 18.93 -22.09 25.34
C TYR A 271 19.60 -23.39 25.80
N ALA A 272 18.93 -24.53 25.68
CA ALA A 272 19.44 -25.87 26.01
C ALA A 272 20.05 -26.64 24.81
N ALA A 273 20.18 -26.02 23.63
CA ALA A 273 20.86 -26.62 22.48
C ALA A 273 22.37 -26.76 22.73
N ASP A 274 22.99 -27.84 22.22
CA ASP A 274 24.43 -28.07 22.31
C ASP A 274 25.21 -27.12 21.38
N SER A 275 26.50 -26.86 21.66
CA SER A 275 27.33 -25.99 20.81
C SER A 275 27.51 -26.55 19.41
N ASP A 276 27.70 -27.86 19.33
CA ASP A 276 28.07 -28.56 18.11
C ASP A 276 26.83 -28.74 17.20
N ASP A 277 25.67 -29.06 17.79
CA ASP A 277 24.36 -29.02 17.13
C ASP A 277 24.06 -27.62 16.58
N LEU A 278 24.42 -26.56 17.32
CA LEU A 278 24.18 -25.18 16.93
C LEU A 278 25.03 -24.76 15.73
N GLU A 279 26.28 -25.22 15.66
CA GLU A 279 27.19 -25.00 14.53
C GLU A 279 26.67 -25.69 13.26
N GLU A 280 26.33 -26.99 13.33
CA GLU A 280 25.72 -27.74 12.21
C GLU A 280 24.48 -27.02 11.68
N ILE A 281 23.53 -26.67 12.56
CA ILE A 281 22.28 -26.03 12.15
C ILE A 281 22.50 -24.65 11.53
N CYS A 282 23.50 -23.88 11.99
CA CYS A 282 23.77 -22.56 11.44
C CYS A 282 24.46 -22.62 10.07
N GLU A 283 25.40 -23.55 9.83
CA GLU A 283 25.94 -23.80 8.48
C GLU A 283 24.83 -24.22 7.50
N ASP A 284 23.99 -25.15 7.94
CA ASP A 284 22.89 -25.73 7.17
C ASP A 284 21.81 -24.67 6.81
N VAL A 285 21.58 -23.69 7.69
CA VAL A 285 20.72 -22.52 7.41
C VAL A 285 21.42 -21.49 6.53
N SER A 286 22.73 -21.27 6.69
CA SER A 286 23.49 -20.30 5.88
C SER A 286 23.47 -20.68 4.40
N GLY A 287 23.64 -21.98 4.08
CA GLY A 287 23.56 -22.52 2.73
C GLY A 287 22.14 -22.49 2.11
N LEU A 288 21.09 -22.52 2.93
CA LEU A 288 19.71 -22.39 2.47
C LEU A 288 19.26 -20.94 2.23
N LEU A 289 19.86 -19.98 2.95
CA LEU A 289 19.47 -18.56 2.90
C LEU A 289 20.41 -17.66 2.09
N GLY A 290 21.65 -18.08 1.80
CA GLY A 290 22.63 -17.27 1.08
C GLY A 290 23.27 -16.19 1.96
N MET A 291 23.79 -16.59 3.13
CA MET A 291 24.45 -15.73 4.11
C MET A 291 25.68 -16.40 4.74
N GLU A 292 26.52 -15.60 5.39
CA GLU A 292 27.71 -16.06 6.12
C GLU A 292 27.32 -16.72 7.48
N PRO A 293 27.77 -17.95 7.78
CA PRO A 293 27.35 -18.68 8.99
C PRO A 293 27.83 -18.02 10.29
N GLU A 294 28.98 -17.34 10.25
CA GLU A 294 29.52 -16.57 11.39
C GLU A 294 28.53 -15.52 11.91
N VAL A 295 27.61 -15.04 11.07
CA VAL A 295 26.59 -14.05 11.44
C VAL A 295 25.49 -14.70 12.29
N LEU A 296 25.06 -15.91 11.96
CA LEU A 296 24.08 -16.68 12.73
C LEU A 296 24.65 -17.19 14.07
N LEU A 297 25.95 -17.47 14.10
CA LEU A 297 26.65 -18.06 15.26
C LEU A 297 27.18 -17.02 16.26
N HIS A 298 27.80 -15.95 15.78
CA HIS A 298 28.54 -15.01 16.63
C HIS A 298 27.94 -13.60 16.65
N GLN A 299 27.06 -13.26 15.72
CA GLN A 299 26.51 -11.90 15.59
C GLN A 299 25.03 -11.76 15.94
N LEU A 300 24.31 -12.86 16.17
CA LEU A 300 22.90 -12.87 16.59
C LEU A 300 22.73 -13.68 17.89
N SER A 301 22.06 -13.12 18.89
CA SER A 301 21.64 -13.88 20.08
C SER A 301 20.43 -14.78 19.79
N THR A 302 20.06 -15.65 20.72
CA THR A 302 18.84 -16.47 20.64
C THR A 302 17.58 -15.63 20.39
N GLU A 303 17.45 -14.46 21.05
CA GLU A 303 16.35 -13.53 20.79
C GLU A 303 16.41 -12.91 19.40
N ASP A 304 17.61 -12.66 18.88
CA ASP A 304 17.77 -12.03 17.57
C ASP A 304 17.49 -13.04 16.45
N ARG A 305 17.86 -14.32 16.63
CA ARG A 305 17.43 -15.42 15.78
C ARG A 305 15.91 -15.62 15.83
N GLN A 306 15.30 -15.51 17.01
CA GLN A 306 13.83 -15.55 17.14
C GLN A 306 13.17 -14.38 16.39
N THR A 307 13.75 -13.18 16.49
CA THR A 307 13.26 -11.97 15.79
C THR A 307 13.43 -12.09 14.28
N LEU A 308 14.56 -12.66 13.82
CA LEU A 308 14.84 -12.99 12.43
C LEU A 308 13.82 -13.99 11.87
N VAL A 309 13.51 -15.08 12.58
CA VAL A 309 12.48 -16.06 12.14
C VAL A 309 11.13 -15.39 11.93
N GLY A 310 10.70 -14.50 12.83
CA GLY A 310 9.46 -13.74 12.66
C GLY A 310 9.50 -12.78 11.48
N GLY A 311 10.52 -11.90 11.44
CA GLY A 311 10.64 -10.86 10.42
C GLY A 311 10.87 -11.40 9.00
N LEU A 312 11.66 -12.46 8.84
CA LEU A 312 11.90 -13.11 7.56
C LEU A 312 10.67 -13.90 7.08
N TYR A 313 9.86 -14.44 7.99
CA TYR A 313 8.56 -15.01 7.62
C TYR A 313 7.60 -13.93 7.09
N GLU A 314 7.47 -12.80 7.79
CA GLU A 314 6.64 -11.66 7.31
C GLU A 314 7.12 -11.15 5.94
N ALA A 315 8.44 -10.97 5.75
CA ALA A 315 9.03 -10.60 4.46
C ALA A 315 8.67 -11.58 3.34
N LEU A 316 8.67 -12.89 3.62
CA LEU A 316 8.30 -13.91 2.65
C LEU A 316 6.83 -13.80 2.22
N VAL A 317 5.93 -13.42 3.14
CA VAL A 317 4.51 -13.21 2.81
C VAL A 317 4.28 -11.91 2.04
N ASP A 318 4.91 -10.80 2.43
CA ASP A 318 4.88 -9.53 1.68
C ASP A 318 5.39 -9.75 0.24
N TRP A 319 6.45 -10.56 0.06
CA TRP A 319 6.94 -10.95 -1.27
C TRP A 319 5.93 -11.81 -2.05
N VAL A 320 5.26 -12.79 -1.43
CA VAL A 320 4.19 -13.57 -2.09
C VAL A 320 3.03 -12.64 -2.52
N ILE A 321 2.65 -11.67 -1.69
CA ILE A 321 1.65 -10.65 -2.02
C ILE A 321 2.12 -9.77 -3.20
N SER A 322 3.40 -9.41 -3.25
CA SER A 322 3.97 -8.69 -4.41
C SER A 322 3.84 -9.50 -5.71
N LYS A 323 3.98 -10.84 -5.66
CA LYS A 323 3.81 -11.73 -6.82
C LYS A 323 2.36 -11.91 -7.22
N ALA A 324 1.45 -12.05 -6.25
CA ALA A 324 0.01 -11.99 -6.46
C ALA A 324 -0.40 -10.70 -7.20
N ASN A 325 -0.05 -9.53 -6.65
CA ASN A 325 -0.38 -8.23 -7.25
C ASN A 325 0.24 -8.07 -8.65
N SER A 326 1.47 -8.54 -8.86
CA SER A 326 2.11 -8.58 -10.18
C SER A 326 1.35 -9.45 -11.18
N ALA A 327 0.88 -10.63 -10.76
CA ALA A 327 0.13 -11.57 -11.59
C ALA A 327 -1.28 -11.06 -11.94
N ILE A 328 -1.94 -10.40 -10.98
CA ILE A 328 -3.23 -9.73 -11.19
C ILE A 328 -3.07 -8.59 -12.19
N SER A 329 -2.10 -7.69 -11.99
CA SER A 329 -1.79 -6.59 -12.91
C SER A 329 -1.49 -7.12 -14.32
N ALA A 330 -0.74 -8.22 -14.44
CA ALA A 330 -0.47 -8.87 -15.71
C ALA A 330 -1.71 -9.50 -16.37
N GLN A 331 -2.71 -9.96 -15.60
CA GLN A 331 -4.01 -10.38 -16.16
C GLN A 331 -4.83 -9.15 -16.60
N MET A 332 -4.81 -8.05 -15.84
CA MET A 332 -5.60 -6.85 -16.18
C MET A 332 -5.16 -6.24 -17.50
N LEU A 333 -3.85 -6.20 -17.76
CA LEU A 333 -3.29 -5.79 -19.05
C LEU A 333 -3.82 -6.66 -20.19
N ARG A 334 -3.76 -8.00 -20.08
CA ARG A 334 -4.29 -8.92 -21.12
C ARG A 334 -5.81 -8.78 -21.34
N ILE A 335 -6.56 -8.47 -20.30
CA ILE A 335 -8.01 -8.26 -20.40
C ILE A 335 -8.32 -6.95 -21.13
N ARG A 336 -7.64 -5.85 -20.78
CA ARG A 336 -7.78 -4.56 -21.47
C ARG A 336 -7.36 -4.65 -22.94
N ASP A 337 -6.24 -5.34 -23.19
CA ASP A 337 -5.66 -5.52 -24.52
C ASP A 337 -6.46 -6.55 -25.37
N GLY A 338 -7.45 -7.22 -24.80
CA GLY A 338 -8.44 -8.08 -25.48
C GLY A 338 -8.08 -9.57 -25.56
N ASP A 339 -6.83 -9.93 -25.27
CA ASP A 339 -6.30 -11.30 -25.27
C ASP A 339 -7.03 -12.25 -24.31
N GLU A 340 -7.60 -11.72 -23.22
CA GLU A 340 -8.28 -12.47 -22.18
C GLU A 340 -9.63 -11.82 -21.82
N SER A 341 -10.54 -12.61 -21.26
CA SER A 341 -11.87 -12.15 -20.82
C SER A 341 -12.04 -12.43 -19.34
N VAL A 342 -12.64 -11.50 -18.59
CA VAL A 342 -12.86 -11.64 -17.13
C VAL A 342 -13.63 -12.94 -16.80
N ASP A 343 -14.57 -13.34 -17.66
CA ASP A 343 -15.36 -14.57 -17.54
C ASP A 343 -14.59 -15.85 -17.98
N GLY A 344 -13.34 -15.72 -18.43
CA GLY A 344 -12.59 -16.76 -19.15
C GLY A 344 -13.12 -17.07 -20.56
N ARG A 345 -14.16 -16.36 -21.04
CA ARG A 345 -14.89 -16.66 -22.29
C ARG A 345 -14.27 -16.06 -23.55
N GLY A 346 -13.00 -16.40 -23.79
CA GLY A 346 -12.28 -16.15 -25.04
C GLY A 346 -11.86 -14.70 -25.32
N VAL A 347 -11.06 -14.53 -26.38
CA VAL A 347 -10.53 -13.24 -26.87
C VAL A 347 -11.66 -12.31 -27.29
N ARG A 348 -11.56 -11.02 -26.96
CA ARG A 348 -12.44 -9.94 -27.45
C ARG A 348 -11.64 -8.93 -28.27
N THR A 349 -12.33 -8.11 -29.06
CA THR A 349 -11.70 -6.90 -29.66
C THR A 349 -11.28 -5.93 -28.55
N PRO A 350 -10.10 -5.28 -28.62
CA PRO A 350 -9.62 -4.39 -27.55
C PRO A 350 -10.58 -3.23 -27.26
N ASN A 351 -10.78 -2.90 -25.98
CA ASN A 351 -11.74 -1.87 -25.52
C ASN A 351 -11.18 -0.44 -25.65
N SER A 352 -10.71 -0.07 -26.85
CA SER A 352 -10.02 1.19 -27.17
C SER A 352 -10.77 2.51 -26.90
N ASN A 353 -11.99 2.47 -26.37
CA ASN A 353 -12.85 3.63 -26.12
C ASN A 353 -13.34 3.74 -24.65
N GLU A 354 -12.92 2.86 -23.74
CA GLU A 354 -13.41 2.87 -22.33
C GLU A 354 -12.47 3.58 -21.33
N ASP A 355 -11.18 3.77 -21.67
CA ASP A 355 -10.13 4.40 -20.85
C ASP A 355 -10.30 5.93 -20.63
N THR A 356 -11.52 6.48 -20.71
CA THR A 356 -11.79 7.92 -20.52
C THR A 356 -13.03 8.21 -19.67
N GLY A 357 -13.61 7.19 -19.03
CA GLY A 357 -14.64 7.36 -18.00
C GLY A 357 -14.05 7.45 -16.60
N ASP A 358 -14.81 8.01 -15.65
CA ASP A 358 -14.44 8.03 -14.24
C ASP A 358 -14.34 6.60 -13.67
N THR A 359 -13.45 6.42 -12.69
CA THR A 359 -13.22 5.14 -12.01
C THR A 359 -13.40 5.28 -10.51
N VAL A 360 -13.96 4.25 -9.88
CA VAL A 360 -14.15 4.12 -8.43
C VAL A 360 -13.46 2.86 -7.93
N SER A 361 -13.06 2.84 -6.66
CA SER A 361 -12.55 1.65 -5.99
C SER A 361 -13.56 1.10 -4.97
N ILE A 362 -13.55 -0.22 -4.80
CA ILE A 362 -14.26 -0.89 -3.70
C ILE A 362 -13.28 -1.79 -2.97
N SER A 363 -13.04 -1.48 -1.70
CA SER A 363 -12.16 -2.23 -0.80
C SER A 363 -12.97 -3.15 0.11
N VAL A 364 -12.76 -4.47 0.01
CA VAL A 364 -13.33 -5.47 0.93
C VAL A 364 -12.24 -5.93 1.90
N ILE A 365 -12.42 -5.66 3.19
CA ILE A 365 -11.42 -5.91 4.23
C ILE A 365 -11.91 -7.01 5.19
N GLU A 366 -11.24 -8.17 5.21
CA GLU A 366 -11.46 -9.19 6.24
C GLU A 366 -10.82 -8.77 7.56
N VAL A 367 -11.61 -8.77 8.62
CA VAL A 367 -11.23 -8.45 9.99
C VAL A 367 -11.50 -9.68 10.87
N PRO A 368 -10.48 -10.53 11.13
CA PRO A 368 -10.70 -11.81 11.80
C PRO A 368 -10.81 -11.71 13.33
N ASP A 369 -10.19 -10.71 13.95
CA ASP A 369 -10.25 -10.54 15.41
C ASP A 369 -11.49 -9.76 15.87
N PRO A 370 -12.24 -10.27 16.87
CA PRO A 370 -13.44 -9.59 17.36
C PRO A 370 -13.20 -8.29 18.13
N ALA A 371 -12.03 -8.06 18.72
CA ALA A 371 -11.75 -6.79 19.40
C ALA A 371 -11.44 -5.69 18.38
N LEU A 372 -10.62 -5.97 17.35
CA LEU A 372 -10.47 -5.11 16.17
C LEU A 372 -11.83 -4.76 15.55
N GLY A 373 -12.61 -5.79 15.20
CA GLY A 373 -13.91 -5.61 14.55
C GLY A 373 -14.88 -4.79 15.39
N LYS A 374 -14.99 -5.09 16.69
CA LYS A 374 -15.80 -4.30 17.63
C LYS A 374 -15.35 -2.86 17.68
N ALA A 375 -14.05 -2.62 17.79
CA ALA A 375 -13.49 -1.30 18.03
C ALA A 375 -13.64 -0.37 16.81
N LEU A 376 -13.37 -0.87 15.60
CA LEU A 376 -13.68 -0.18 14.35
C LEU A 376 -15.17 0.16 14.29
N ALA A 377 -16.03 -0.85 14.43
CA ALA A 377 -17.46 -0.70 14.24
C ALA A 377 -18.09 0.23 15.28
N MET A 378 -17.74 0.09 16.56
CA MET A 378 -18.21 1.00 17.61
C MET A 378 -17.73 2.43 17.40
N ARG A 379 -16.50 2.65 16.91
CA ARG A 379 -16.01 3.99 16.60
C ARG A 379 -16.82 4.63 15.45
N THR A 380 -16.97 3.95 14.31
CA THR A 380 -17.74 4.46 13.17
C THR A 380 -19.21 4.74 13.49
N ILE A 381 -19.80 4.03 14.46
CA ILE A 381 -21.22 4.16 14.81
C ILE A 381 -21.47 5.13 15.98
N PHE A 382 -20.59 5.18 17.00
CA PHE A 382 -20.83 5.93 18.25
C PHE A 382 -19.85 7.08 18.50
N ASP A 383 -18.82 7.27 17.68
CA ASP A 383 -17.96 8.46 17.74
C ASP A 383 -18.65 9.60 16.99
N ASP A 384 -19.08 10.62 17.73
CA ASP A 384 -19.71 11.84 17.20
C ASP A 384 -18.64 12.88 16.74
N THR A 385 -17.34 12.57 16.85
CA THR A 385 -16.24 13.51 16.54
C THR A 385 -15.50 13.22 15.24
N LEU A 386 -15.87 12.16 14.50
CA LEU A 386 -15.17 11.69 13.30
C LEU A 386 -16.11 11.17 12.20
N GLY A 387 -15.68 11.34 10.95
CA GLY A 387 -16.38 10.86 9.76
C GLY A 387 -17.79 11.44 9.60
N ILE A 388 -18.66 10.70 8.92
CA ILE A 388 -20.03 11.12 8.57
C ILE A 388 -20.84 11.65 9.76
N ASN A 389 -20.65 11.09 10.96
CA ASN A 389 -21.37 11.56 12.16
C ASN A 389 -21.00 13.02 12.51
N ALA A 390 -19.72 13.40 12.35
CA ALA A 390 -19.26 14.76 12.58
C ALA A 390 -19.68 15.71 11.45
N GLU A 391 -19.57 15.28 10.19
CA GLU A 391 -20.01 16.08 9.03
C GLU A 391 -21.51 16.42 9.10
N MET A 392 -22.34 15.44 9.49
CA MET A 392 -23.76 15.65 9.75
C MET A 392 -24.01 16.69 10.87
N ILE A 393 -23.26 16.64 11.98
CA ILE A 393 -23.40 17.59 13.09
C ILE A 393 -22.95 18.99 12.68
N GLU A 394 -21.83 19.11 11.94
CA GLU A 394 -21.33 20.37 11.43
C GLU A 394 -22.28 20.99 10.40
N ASP A 395 -22.94 20.18 9.57
CA ASP A 395 -23.95 20.63 8.61
C ASP A 395 -25.33 20.92 9.26
N GLY A 396 -25.55 20.45 10.49
CA GLY A 396 -26.67 20.84 11.36
C GLY A 396 -27.75 19.79 11.60
N VAL A 397 -27.50 18.51 11.31
CA VAL A 397 -28.39 17.40 11.69
C VAL A 397 -28.45 17.27 13.22
N GLU A 398 -29.66 17.17 13.80
CA GLU A 398 -29.83 16.95 15.24
C GLU A 398 -29.48 15.52 15.66
N VAL A 399 -28.19 15.28 15.93
CA VAL A 399 -27.70 13.98 16.41
C VAL A 399 -27.95 13.83 17.92
N HIS A 400 -28.76 12.85 18.31
CA HIS A 400 -28.84 12.44 19.72
C HIS A 400 -27.56 11.69 20.14
N PRO A 401 -26.83 12.16 21.16
CA PRO A 401 -25.55 11.57 21.57
C PRO A 401 -25.74 10.16 22.15
N ALA A 402 -24.74 9.30 21.94
CA ALA A 402 -24.75 7.96 22.50
C ALA A 402 -24.71 7.97 24.04
N GLY A 403 -25.38 7.00 24.67
CA GLY A 403 -25.39 6.88 26.13
C GLY A 403 -23.98 6.72 26.71
N SER A 404 -23.68 7.35 27.85
CA SER A 404 -22.32 7.41 28.41
C SER A 404 -21.70 6.04 28.71
N SER A 405 -22.51 5.01 28.95
CA SER A 405 -22.07 3.60 29.02
C SER A 405 -21.52 3.08 27.70
N VAL A 406 -22.17 3.41 26.58
CA VAL A 406 -21.77 3.02 25.21
C VAL A 406 -20.52 3.78 24.79
N VAL A 407 -20.47 5.10 25.03
CA VAL A 407 -19.29 5.93 24.73
C VAL A 407 -18.06 5.44 25.52
N ARG A 408 -18.21 5.12 26.81
CA ARG A 408 -17.11 4.56 27.61
C ARG A 408 -16.68 3.18 27.12
N GLU A 409 -17.62 2.33 26.69
CA GLU A 409 -17.28 1.01 26.14
C GLU A 409 -16.61 1.11 24.76
N MET A 410 -17.01 2.06 23.91
CA MET A 410 -16.31 2.40 22.67
C MET A 410 -14.88 2.87 22.97
N GLN A 411 -14.70 3.81 23.91
CA GLN A 411 -13.38 4.33 24.27
C GLN A 411 -12.48 3.24 24.86
N GLN A 412 -13.03 2.34 25.70
CA GLN A 412 -12.29 1.18 26.20
C GLN A 412 -11.91 0.24 25.04
N ALA A 413 -12.86 -0.09 24.17
CA ALA A 413 -12.64 -0.95 23.01
C ALA A 413 -11.69 -0.33 21.98
N VAL A 414 -11.51 1.00 21.96
CA VAL A 414 -10.49 1.71 21.14
C VAL A 414 -9.12 1.76 21.85
N ALA A 415 -9.09 1.73 23.18
CA ALA A 415 -7.86 1.85 23.97
C ALA A 415 -7.16 0.50 24.24
N GLU A 416 -7.89 -0.62 24.24
CA GLU A 416 -7.36 -1.99 24.44
C GLU A 416 -6.33 -2.42 23.39
N VAL A 417 -6.36 -1.74 22.24
CA VAL A 417 -5.99 -2.21 20.90
C VAL A 417 -5.31 -1.11 20.06
N ALA A 418 -5.07 0.06 20.67
CA ALA A 418 -4.69 1.32 20.05
C ALA A 418 -3.47 1.31 19.08
N PRO A 419 -2.40 0.50 19.26
CA PRO A 419 -1.23 0.51 18.38
C PRO A 419 -1.57 0.12 16.94
N ASP A 420 -2.37 -0.95 16.78
CA ASP A 420 -2.85 -1.38 15.47
C ASP A 420 -3.79 -0.32 14.87
N LEU A 421 -4.44 0.53 15.68
CA LEU A 421 -5.19 1.71 15.24
C LEU A 421 -4.31 2.85 14.65
N GLY A 422 -2.99 2.66 14.58
CA GLY A 422 -2.01 3.72 14.32
C GLY A 422 -1.80 4.68 15.50
N ILE A 423 -2.45 4.46 16.65
CA ILE A 423 -2.38 5.35 17.82
C ILE A 423 -1.20 4.90 18.71
N MET A 424 0.00 5.23 18.26
CA MET A 424 1.26 4.85 18.94
C MET A 424 1.59 5.67 20.21
N THR A 425 0.69 6.55 20.67
CA THR A 425 0.96 7.48 21.79
C THR A 425 0.93 6.83 23.17
N GLY A 426 0.23 5.70 23.32
CA GLY A 426 0.10 4.93 24.56
C GLY A 426 1.28 3.97 24.84
N PRO A 427 1.31 3.31 26.01
CA PRO A 427 2.38 2.38 26.38
C PRO A 427 2.58 1.25 25.37
N GLN A 428 1.50 0.53 25.04
CA GLN A 428 1.49 -0.54 24.02
C GLN A 428 2.05 -0.07 22.66
N GLY A 429 1.85 1.21 22.32
CA GLY A 429 2.35 1.80 21.07
C GLY A 429 3.86 1.98 21.06
N ARG A 430 4.44 2.32 22.20
CA ARG A 430 5.90 2.38 22.39
C ARG A 430 6.51 0.99 22.42
N ASP A 431 5.84 0.04 23.05
CA ASP A 431 6.28 -1.36 23.09
C ASP A 431 6.29 -1.95 21.66
N ARG A 432 5.20 -1.72 20.89
CA ARG A 432 5.10 -2.11 19.47
C ARG A 432 6.16 -1.41 18.60
N GLN A 433 6.41 -0.11 18.81
CA GLN A 433 7.44 0.64 18.10
C GLN A 433 8.84 0.07 18.37
N HIS A 434 9.17 -0.23 19.63
CA HIS A 434 10.45 -0.83 20.01
C HIS A 434 10.64 -2.25 19.44
N GLU A 435 9.57 -3.07 19.37
CA GLU A 435 9.62 -4.37 18.68
C GLU A 435 9.88 -4.21 17.17
N LEU A 436 9.29 -3.22 16.52
CA LEU A 436 9.53 -2.92 15.11
C LEU A 436 10.96 -2.41 14.87
N GLU A 437 11.48 -1.52 15.71
CA GLU A 437 12.85 -1.01 15.64
C GLU A 437 13.90 -2.12 15.87
N LYS A 438 13.71 -2.99 16.88
CA LYS A 438 14.59 -4.17 17.08
C LYS A 438 14.58 -5.07 15.84
N ARG A 439 13.40 -5.31 15.25
CA ARG A 439 13.24 -6.12 14.03
C ARG A 439 13.95 -5.48 12.83
N GLU A 440 13.78 -4.19 12.60
CA GLU A 440 14.39 -3.44 11.49
C GLU A 440 15.92 -3.54 11.53
N VAL A 441 16.54 -3.27 12.69
CA VAL A 441 18.00 -3.36 12.90
C VAL A 441 18.56 -4.77 12.68
N ILE A 442 17.87 -5.81 13.15
CA ILE A 442 18.31 -7.21 13.00
C ILE A 442 18.23 -7.65 11.53
N LEU A 443 17.14 -7.32 10.84
CA LEU A 443 16.97 -7.67 9.45
C LEU A 443 17.94 -6.89 8.54
N GLU A 444 18.25 -5.62 8.84
CA GLU A 444 19.25 -4.86 8.08
C GLU A 444 20.63 -5.52 8.19
N LYS A 445 21.05 -5.85 9.41
CA LYS A 445 22.31 -6.56 9.68
C LYS A 445 22.41 -7.86 8.86
N VAL A 446 21.34 -8.64 8.83
CA VAL A 446 21.25 -9.90 8.07
C VAL A 446 21.22 -9.66 6.55
N ALA A 447 20.55 -8.60 6.08
CA ALA A 447 20.52 -8.25 4.67
C ALA A 447 21.91 -7.80 4.16
N TYR A 448 22.65 -7.00 4.93
CA TYR A 448 24.04 -6.63 4.60
C TYR A 448 25.00 -7.84 4.61
N ALA A 449 24.74 -8.83 5.48
CA ALA A 449 25.46 -10.11 5.55
C ALA A 449 25.08 -11.15 4.46
N SER A 450 24.07 -10.86 3.64
CA SER A 450 23.62 -11.75 2.56
C SER A 450 24.20 -11.38 1.20
N GLU A 451 24.34 -12.38 0.32
CA GLU A 451 24.90 -12.23 -1.04
C GLU A 451 24.26 -11.06 -1.80
N ASP A 452 25.07 -10.25 -2.51
CA ASP A 452 24.59 -9.02 -3.18
C ASP A 452 23.47 -9.25 -4.19
N ASP A 453 23.49 -10.38 -4.90
CA ASP A 453 22.44 -10.80 -5.85
C ASP A 453 21.50 -11.88 -5.26
N GLY A 454 21.65 -12.18 -3.96
CA GLY A 454 20.96 -13.24 -3.23
C GLY A 454 19.45 -13.01 -3.08
N PHE A 455 18.71 -14.10 -2.89
CA PHE A 455 17.26 -14.02 -2.70
C PHE A 455 16.88 -13.27 -1.43
N LEU A 456 17.60 -13.54 -0.33
CA LEU A 456 17.36 -12.90 0.96
C LEU A 456 17.55 -11.38 0.90
N LYS A 457 18.59 -10.89 0.21
CA LYS A 457 18.84 -9.45 0.06
C LYS A 457 17.70 -8.77 -0.71
N LYS A 458 17.22 -9.39 -1.78
CA LYS A 458 16.06 -8.94 -2.59
C LYS A 458 14.72 -9.10 -1.87
N LEU A 459 14.66 -9.91 -0.82
CA LEU A 459 13.50 -10.12 0.01
C LEU A 459 13.39 -9.05 1.12
N LEU A 460 14.52 -8.66 1.71
CA LEU A 460 14.59 -7.65 2.76
C LEU A 460 14.72 -6.21 2.21
N PHE A 461 15.40 -6.03 1.09
CA PHE A 461 15.46 -4.78 0.31
C PHE A 461 14.76 -4.95 -1.06
N PRO A 462 13.41 -4.99 -1.11
CA PRO A 462 12.68 -5.09 -2.38
C PRO A 462 12.83 -3.84 -3.26
N ILE A 463 13.13 -2.68 -2.66
CA ILE A 463 13.45 -1.42 -3.34
C ILE A 463 14.82 -0.94 -2.83
N PRO A 464 15.87 -0.90 -3.67
CA PRO A 464 17.20 -0.50 -3.24
C PRO A 464 17.26 0.94 -2.73
N GLY A 465 17.78 1.13 -1.52
CA GLY A 465 18.03 2.45 -0.92
C GLY A 465 16.91 3.01 -0.04
N GLU A 466 15.76 2.34 0.07
CA GLU A 466 14.65 2.80 0.95
C GLU A 466 14.69 2.20 2.37
N GLY A 467 15.66 1.33 2.69
CA GLY A 467 15.69 0.58 3.94
C GLY A 467 14.70 -0.60 3.96
N ILE A 468 14.42 -1.15 5.15
CA ILE A 468 13.55 -2.32 5.31
C ILE A 468 12.09 -1.88 5.53
N ASN A 469 11.28 -2.02 4.49
CA ASN A 469 9.89 -1.54 4.45
C ASN A 469 8.83 -2.64 4.58
N LEU A 470 9.08 -3.62 5.45
CA LEU A 470 8.09 -4.66 5.81
C LEU A 470 6.82 -4.03 6.36
N GLY A 471 5.66 -4.42 5.82
CA GLY A 471 4.37 -3.84 6.20
C GLY A 471 4.13 -2.38 5.79
N ARG A 472 4.96 -1.78 4.91
CA ARG A 472 4.79 -0.39 4.42
C ARG A 472 4.49 -0.28 2.92
N ALA A 473 4.95 -1.21 2.09
CA ALA A 473 4.78 -1.16 0.63
C ALA A 473 3.34 -1.54 0.18
N GLY A 474 2.43 -0.56 0.12
CA GLY A 474 1.05 -0.76 -0.37
C GLY A 474 0.04 -1.15 0.71
N HIS A 475 0.26 -0.73 1.96
CA HIS A 475 -0.62 -1.00 3.09
C HIS A 475 -1.32 0.27 3.59
N ASP A 476 -2.64 0.32 3.47
CA ASP A 476 -3.47 1.24 4.26
C ASP A 476 -3.41 0.90 5.76
N SER A 477 -3.96 1.76 6.62
CA SER A 477 -4.03 1.59 8.08
C SER A 477 -5.43 1.17 8.59
N PRO A 478 -5.90 -0.08 8.38
CA PRO A 478 -7.04 -0.63 9.13
C PRO A 478 -6.57 -1.16 10.50
N ALA A 479 -7.45 -1.09 11.50
CA ALA A 479 -7.01 -0.38 12.70
C ALA A 479 -7.58 -0.93 14.04
N ASN A 480 -6.77 -1.68 14.83
CA ASN A 480 -6.95 -2.32 16.19
C ASN A 480 -6.60 -3.84 16.26
N LEU A 481 -6.33 -4.46 17.43
CA LEU A 481 -6.48 -5.93 17.68
C LEU A 481 -6.37 -6.46 19.16
N ALA A 482 -7.07 -7.58 19.47
CA ALA A 482 -6.95 -8.55 20.59
C ALA A 482 -7.85 -8.37 21.86
N ALA A 483 -8.35 -9.41 22.58
CA ALA A 483 -8.54 -10.87 22.29
C ALA A 483 -9.39 -11.66 23.35
N LEU A 484 -9.70 -12.96 23.06
CA LEU A 484 -10.27 -14.06 23.93
C LEU A 484 -11.83 -14.12 24.09
N PRO A 485 -12.44 -15.22 24.60
CA PRO A 485 -12.59 -16.59 24.05
C PRO A 485 -14.09 -17.08 24.07
N ALA A 486 -14.45 -18.36 24.22
CA ALA A 486 -14.57 -19.50 23.26
C ALA A 486 -15.76 -20.41 23.76
N ILE A 487 -16.18 -21.61 23.30
CA ILE A 487 -15.78 -22.64 22.29
C ILE A 487 -17.10 -23.20 21.63
N THR A 488 -17.07 -24.25 20.80
CA THR A 488 -18.20 -24.88 20.09
C THR A 488 -19.34 -25.44 20.98
N SER A 489 -20.59 -25.16 20.61
CA SER A 489 -21.79 -25.96 20.97
C SER A 489 -22.94 -25.65 19.99
N ALA A 490 -24.04 -26.40 20.06
CA ALA A 490 -25.28 -26.07 19.34
C ALA A 490 -25.82 -24.68 19.74
N TRP A 491 -26.75 -24.11 18.96
CA TRP A 491 -27.31 -22.75 19.14
C TRP A 491 -27.47 -22.36 20.62
N SER A 492 -26.54 -21.50 21.08
CA SER A 492 -26.52 -21.01 22.46
C SER A 492 -27.06 -19.60 22.48
N ALA A 493 -28.36 -19.48 22.77
CA ALA A 493 -29.03 -18.19 22.96
C ALA A 493 -28.30 -17.29 23.97
N GLY A 494 -27.66 -17.87 24.99
CA GLY A 494 -26.84 -17.15 25.98
C GLY A 494 -25.51 -16.63 25.41
N THR A 495 -24.83 -17.41 24.56
CA THR A 495 -23.58 -16.99 23.89
C THR A 495 -23.87 -15.90 22.86
N VAL A 496 -24.87 -16.11 21.99
CA VAL A 496 -25.28 -15.12 20.99
C VAL A 496 -25.74 -13.83 21.67
N SER A 497 -26.62 -13.91 22.67
CA SER A 497 -27.05 -12.72 23.43
C SER A 497 -25.89 -11.95 24.09
N ARG A 498 -24.80 -12.62 24.47
CA ARG A 498 -23.58 -11.97 24.96
C ARG A 498 -22.88 -11.19 23.84
N GLN A 499 -22.75 -11.76 22.65
CA GLN A 499 -22.15 -11.10 21.48
C GLN A 499 -22.96 -9.87 21.05
N LEU A 500 -24.29 -9.97 20.95
CA LEU A 500 -25.15 -8.84 20.58
C LEU A 500 -25.02 -7.66 21.56
N ARG A 501 -24.82 -7.96 22.86
CA ARG A 501 -24.63 -6.96 23.92
C ARG A 501 -23.22 -6.38 23.93
N SER A 502 -22.18 -7.20 23.73
CA SER A 502 -20.79 -6.73 23.74
C SER A 502 -20.42 -5.91 22.50
N TRP A 503 -21.16 -6.05 21.40
CA TRP A 503 -21.07 -5.18 20.22
C TRP A 503 -22.10 -4.04 20.19
N ARG A 504 -22.94 -3.93 21.23
CA ARG A 504 -24.00 -2.89 21.34
C ARG A 504 -24.93 -2.83 20.14
N LEU A 505 -25.22 -3.98 19.51
CA LEU A 505 -26.01 -4.05 18.27
C LEU A 505 -27.46 -3.54 18.42
N PRO A 506 -28.17 -3.75 19.55
CA PRO A 506 -29.46 -3.10 19.78
C PRO A 506 -29.32 -1.56 19.84
N GLU A 507 -28.32 -1.05 20.57
CA GLU A 507 -28.07 0.40 20.68
C GLU A 507 -27.65 1.03 19.33
N TRP A 508 -26.85 0.31 18.53
CA TRP A 508 -26.47 0.65 17.15
C TRP A 508 -27.70 0.73 16.26
N ALA A 509 -28.48 -0.35 16.17
CA ALA A 509 -29.63 -0.44 15.28
C ALA A 509 -30.66 0.65 15.59
N ASN A 510 -30.90 0.95 16.88
CA ASN A 510 -31.74 2.09 17.26
C ASN A 510 -31.13 3.44 16.88
N ARG A 511 -29.80 3.64 17.01
CA ARG A 511 -29.14 4.92 16.68
C ARG A 511 -29.11 5.19 15.17
N ARG A 512 -28.78 4.20 14.34
CA ARG A 512 -28.89 4.31 12.87
C ARG A 512 -30.35 4.47 12.45
N SER A 513 -31.17 3.40 12.54
CA SER A 513 -32.53 3.39 11.99
C SER A 513 -33.44 4.55 12.44
N ARG A 514 -33.29 5.08 13.66
CA ARG A 514 -34.09 6.23 14.12
C ARG A 514 -33.47 7.56 13.71
N ASN A 515 -32.17 7.76 13.95
CA ASN A 515 -31.58 9.10 13.96
C ASN A 515 -30.61 9.36 12.79
N LEU A 516 -29.84 8.35 12.33
CA LEU A 516 -28.63 8.53 11.50
C LEU A 516 -28.52 7.56 10.29
N ASP A 517 -29.63 7.14 9.70
CA ASP A 517 -29.65 6.15 8.58
C ASP A 517 -29.58 6.82 7.19
N TYR A 518 -28.89 7.95 7.08
CA TYR A 518 -28.59 8.58 5.79
C TYR A 518 -27.42 7.84 5.13
N THR A 519 -27.57 7.49 3.86
CA THR A 519 -26.59 6.69 3.09
C THR A 519 -26.04 7.40 1.87
N ALA A 520 -26.67 8.50 1.44
CA ALA A 520 -26.14 9.37 0.41
C ALA A 520 -26.32 10.83 0.82
N ASP A 521 -25.33 11.66 0.52
CA ASP A 521 -25.39 13.10 0.63
C ASP A 521 -24.96 13.78 -0.68
N PHE A 522 -25.36 15.03 -0.85
CA PHE A 522 -25.19 15.80 -2.09
C PHE A 522 -25.00 17.28 -1.76
N ASP A 523 -24.20 18.02 -2.54
CA ASP A 523 -24.28 19.48 -2.51
C ASP A 523 -25.69 19.94 -2.96
N VAL A 524 -26.21 21.05 -2.42
CA VAL A 524 -27.56 21.56 -2.78
C VAL A 524 -27.73 21.76 -4.29
N ASP A 525 -26.72 22.31 -4.97
CA ASP A 525 -26.74 22.53 -6.43
C ASP A 525 -26.60 21.20 -7.20
N GLU A 526 -25.84 20.24 -6.68
CA GLU A 526 -25.67 18.89 -7.25
C GLU A 526 -26.98 18.10 -7.20
N PHE A 527 -27.67 18.13 -6.06
CA PHE A 527 -28.95 17.47 -5.83
C PHE A 527 -30.01 17.95 -6.83
N VAL A 528 -30.12 19.27 -7.02
CA VAL A 528 -31.04 19.84 -8.03
C VAL A 528 -30.58 19.50 -9.45
N GLN A 529 -29.29 19.58 -9.76
CA GLN A 529 -28.79 19.24 -11.10
C GLN A 529 -29.09 17.77 -11.46
N ARG A 530 -28.96 16.85 -10.50
CA ARG A 530 -29.23 15.42 -10.66
C ARG A 530 -30.73 15.12 -10.77
N TYR A 531 -31.54 15.62 -9.83
CA TYR A 531 -32.95 15.28 -9.72
C TYR A 531 -33.90 16.29 -10.38
N GLY A 532 -33.41 17.34 -11.02
CA GLY A 532 -34.21 18.29 -11.81
C GLY A 532 -34.98 17.60 -12.94
N ALA A 533 -34.41 16.55 -13.54
CA ALA A 533 -35.10 15.69 -14.49
C ALA A 533 -36.33 14.96 -13.90
N LEU A 534 -36.43 14.86 -12.57
CA LEU A 534 -37.57 14.29 -11.82
C LEU A 534 -38.51 15.36 -11.21
N GLY A 535 -38.31 16.64 -11.54
CA GLY A 535 -39.14 17.75 -11.06
C GLY A 535 -38.59 18.53 -9.87
N CYS A 536 -37.36 18.22 -9.41
CA CYS A 536 -36.68 19.05 -8.41
C CYS A 536 -36.42 20.46 -8.98
N LYS A 537 -36.45 21.48 -8.12
CA LYS A 537 -36.41 22.91 -8.50
C LYS A 537 -35.26 23.60 -7.78
N ASP A 538 -34.69 24.64 -8.39
CA ASP A 538 -33.55 25.40 -7.86
C ASP A 538 -33.77 25.92 -6.43
N GLY A 539 -32.74 25.78 -5.59
CA GLY A 539 -32.73 26.26 -4.21
C GLY A 539 -33.41 25.32 -3.20
N LYS A 540 -33.17 25.58 -1.91
CA LYS A 540 -33.66 24.72 -0.80
C LYS A 540 -35.18 24.62 -0.77
N ASP A 541 -35.88 25.74 -0.93
CA ASP A 541 -37.34 25.82 -1.06
C ASP A 541 -37.87 24.92 -2.19
N GLY A 542 -37.10 24.77 -3.28
CA GLY A 542 -37.41 23.90 -4.41
C GLY A 542 -37.23 22.42 -4.09
N ILE A 543 -36.24 22.08 -3.26
CA ILE A 543 -36.02 20.73 -2.71
C ILE A 543 -37.12 20.39 -1.69
N GLU A 544 -37.45 21.29 -0.75
CA GLU A 544 -38.55 21.11 0.21
C GLU A 544 -39.88 20.87 -0.51
N THR A 545 -40.16 21.67 -1.55
CA THR A 545 -41.35 21.50 -2.40
C THR A 545 -41.36 20.11 -3.05
N TRP A 546 -40.20 19.65 -3.55
CA TRP A 546 -40.09 18.34 -4.19
C TRP A 546 -40.22 17.18 -3.19
N MET A 547 -39.65 17.30 -1.98
CA MET A 547 -39.87 16.34 -0.88
C MET A 547 -41.36 16.21 -0.52
N LEU A 548 -42.08 17.34 -0.46
CA LEU A 548 -43.53 17.35 -0.22
C LEU A 548 -44.33 16.78 -1.40
N GLU A 549 -43.93 17.04 -2.64
CA GLU A 549 -44.51 16.40 -3.85
C GLU A 549 -44.29 14.86 -3.85
N ARG A 550 -43.21 14.38 -3.23
CA ARG A 550 -42.88 12.95 -3.06
C ARG A 550 -43.51 12.31 -1.84
N GLY A 551 -43.88 13.10 -0.83
CA GLY A 551 -44.36 12.61 0.46
C GLY A 551 -43.27 12.11 1.40
N TRP A 552 -41.99 12.42 1.13
CA TRP A 552 -40.87 12.10 2.03
C TRP A 552 -40.86 13.03 3.24
N SER A 553 -40.54 12.51 4.42
CA SER A 553 -40.48 13.30 5.65
C SER A 553 -39.10 13.93 5.89
N ASN A 554 -39.06 14.98 6.72
CA ASN A 554 -37.82 15.66 7.15
C ASN A 554 -36.85 14.75 7.93
N GLY A 555 -37.26 13.52 8.29
CA GLY A 555 -36.38 12.51 8.87
C GLY A 555 -35.81 11.52 7.84
N GLU A 556 -36.35 11.50 6.62
CA GLU A 556 -35.96 10.65 5.49
C GLU A 556 -35.09 11.40 4.48
N VAL A 557 -35.34 12.70 4.31
CA VAL A 557 -34.45 13.64 3.62
C VAL A 557 -34.30 14.89 4.49
N PHE A 558 -33.06 15.33 4.73
CA PHE A 558 -32.74 16.49 5.56
C PHE A 558 -31.86 17.48 4.80
N ILE A 559 -32.26 18.75 4.77
CA ILE A 559 -31.53 19.82 4.10
C ILE A 559 -30.70 20.55 5.16
N GLY A 560 -29.38 20.38 5.12
CA GLY A 560 -28.45 21.02 6.04
C GLY A 560 -28.08 22.45 5.62
N LYS A 561 -26.91 22.93 6.03
CA LYS A 561 -26.37 24.26 5.66
C LYS A 561 -25.80 24.24 4.25
N GLU A 562 -25.04 23.20 3.91
CA GLU A 562 -24.31 23.04 2.66
C GLU A 562 -24.76 21.81 1.86
N ARG A 563 -25.12 20.69 2.54
CA ARG A 563 -25.53 19.43 1.88
C ARG A 563 -27.01 19.06 2.07
N VAL A 564 -27.45 18.08 1.29
CA VAL A 564 -28.75 17.40 1.37
C VAL A 564 -28.50 15.93 1.72
N TRP A 565 -28.98 15.49 2.87
CA TRP A 565 -28.78 14.14 3.40
C TRP A 565 -29.99 13.27 3.10
N VAL A 566 -29.77 12.09 2.53
CA VAL A 566 -30.82 11.22 1.97
C VAL A 566 -30.70 9.83 2.56
N ARG A 567 -31.81 9.26 3.04
CA ARG A 567 -31.87 7.86 3.44
C ARG A 567 -31.96 6.92 2.24
N GLU A 568 -31.54 5.68 2.45
CA GLU A 568 -31.50 4.63 1.43
C GLU A 568 -32.81 4.45 0.65
N GLY A 569 -33.96 4.51 1.33
CA GLY A 569 -35.28 4.39 0.69
C GLY A 569 -35.57 5.49 -0.35
N PRO A 570 -35.66 6.76 0.07
CA PRO A 570 -35.81 7.91 -0.84
C PRO A 570 -34.73 7.99 -1.93
N TRP A 571 -33.47 7.70 -1.58
CA TRP A 571 -32.37 7.70 -2.54
C TRP A 571 -32.58 6.64 -3.63
N TRP A 572 -32.86 5.39 -3.23
CA TRP A 572 -33.10 4.30 -4.16
C TRP A 572 -34.38 4.50 -4.99
N GLU A 573 -35.41 5.12 -4.43
CA GLU A 573 -36.60 5.56 -5.18
C GLU A 573 -36.22 6.57 -6.26
N ALA A 574 -35.49 7.63 -5.91
CA ALA A 574 -35.08 8.68 -6.84
C ALA A 574 -34.19 8.12 -7.97
N GLU A 575 -33.17 7.33 -7.63
CA GLU A 575 -32.28 6.70 -8.63
C GLU A 575 -33.03 5.71 -9.53
N SER A 576 -33.92 4.90 -8.98
CA SER A 576 -34.76 3.99 -9.78
C SER A 576 -35.66 4.75 -10.76
N MET A 577 -36.13 5.96 -10.41
CA MET A 577 -36.90 6.80 -11.31
C MET A 577 -36.06 7.52 -12.37
N LEU A 578 -34.76 7.77 -12.12
CA LEU A 578 -33.83 8.20 -13.17
C LEU A 578 -33.61 7.07 -14.18
N ASP A 579 -33.30 5.85 -13.71
CA ASP A 579 -33.07 4.67 -14.57
C ASP A 579 -34.29 4.31 -15.44
N ILE A 580 -35.52 4.61 -14.98
CA ILE A 580 -36.76 4.37 -15.75
C ILE A 580 -36.99 5.41 -16.86
N LYS A 581 -36.45 6.63 -16.77
CA LYS A 581 -36.65 7.69 -17.79
C LYS A 581 -35.69 7.49 -18.98
N PRO A 582 -36.18 7.17 -20.19
CA PRO A 582 -35.29 6.95 -21.33
C PRO A 582 -34.59 8.25 -21.75
N ALA A 583 -33.29 8.18 -22.05
CA ALA A 583 -32.46 9.30 -22.51
C ALA A 583 -33.00 10.02 -23.77
N HIS A 584 -33.88 9.37 -24.54
CA HIS A 584 -34.62 10.01 -25.63
C HIS A 584 -35.55 11.17 -25.20
N SER A 585 -35.84 11.31 -23.90
CA SER A 585 -36.63 12.44 -23.39
C SER A 585 -35.87 13.78 -23.32
N LEU A 586 -34.53 13.78 -23.41
CA LEU A 586 -33.72 15.00 -23.29
C LEU A 586 -33.71 15.92 -24.55
N GLN A 587 -34.37 15.52 -25.64
CA GLN A 587 -34.33 16.24 -26.93
C GLN A 587 -35.65 16.95 -27.33
N SER A 588 -36.59 17.18 -26.41
CA SER A 588 -37.90 17.80 -26.71
C SER A 588 -38.24 19.09 -25.94
N ILE A 589 -37.29 19.71 -25.24
CA ILE A 589 -37.49 21.06 -24.66
C ILE A 589 -37.45 22.10 -25.80
N GLY A 590 -38.59 22.29 -26.47
CA GLY A 590 -38.66 23.10 -27.69
C GLY A 590 -40.04 23.39 -28.28
N GLN A 591 -41.14 23.33 -27.50
CA GLN A 591 -42.48 23.69 -28.02
C GLN A 591 -43.38 24.45 -27.02
N ASN A 592 -43.70 25.69 -27.40
CA ASN A 592 -44.86 26.54 -27.07
C ASN A 592 -45.39 26.65 -25.61
N PRO A 593 -45.31 27.84 -24.97
CA PRO A 593 -45.92 28.13 -23.66
C PRO A 593 -47.42 28.47 -23.73
N PHE A 594 -48.16 27.94 -24.70
CA PHE A 594 -49.59 28.23 -24.91
C PHE A 594 -50.40 26.94 -25.12
N ASN A 595 -50.62 26.19 -24.04
CA ASN A 595 -51.78 25.30 -23.94
C ASN A 595 -52.25 25.17 -22.48
N THR A 596 -53.03 26.15 -22.01
CA THR A 596 -53.68 26.10 -20.69
C THR A 596 -54.88 25.18 -20.73
N GLY A 597 -54.73 23.94 -20.26
CA GLY A 597 -55.82 22.98 -20.09
C GLY A 597 -55.91 22.52 -18.63
N PHE A 598 -57.05 22.77 -17.98
CA PHE A 598 -57.39 22.14 -16.71
C PHE A 598 -57.61 20.64 -16.93
N ASP A 599 -57.15 19.80 -15.98
CA ASP A 599 -58.08 18.87 -15.33
C ASP A 599 -57.54 18.40 -13.96
N THR A 600 -58.36 18.60 -12.92
CA THR A 600 -58.10 18.14 -11.55
C THR A 600 -59.18 17.14 -11.17
N GLY A 601 -58.83 15.85 -11.02
CA GLY A 601 -59.82 14.77 -11.02
C GLY A 601 -59.59 13.65 -9.99
N TYR A 602 -59.57 13.97 -8.69
CA TYR A 602 -59.72 12.95 -7.65
C TYR A 602 -61.18 12.45 -7.60
N SER A 603 -61.44 11.17 -7.91
CA SER A 603 -62.55 10.42 -7.34
C SER A 603 -62.36 8.90 -7.48
N ASN A 604 -63.04 8.14 -6.63
CA ASN A 604 -62.84 6.70 -6.39
C ASN A 604 -64.02 5.86 -6.95
N ASN A 605 -63.84 4.54 -6.95
CA ASN A 605 -64.85 3.47 -7.02
C ASN A 605 -65.30 2.98 -8.42
N GLY A 606 -65.09 1.67 -8.67
CA GLY A 606 -65.58 0.93 -9.85
C GLY A 606 -64.93 -0.45 -9.96
N SER A 607 -65.72 -1.54 -9.97
CA SER A 607 -65.22 -2.92 -9.88
C SER A 607 -65.72 -3.85 -11.01
N GLY A 608 -64.94 -4.89 -11.33
CA GLY A 608 -65.22 -5.92 -12.35
C GLY A 608 -63.94 -6.25 -13.15
N PHE A 609 -63.29 -7.42 -13.08
CA PHE A 609 -63.68 -8.83 -13.11
C PHE A 609 -63.77 -9.45 -14.53
N PHE A 610 -62.58 -9.77 -15.07
CA PHE A 610 -62.26 -10.95 -15.92
C PHE A 610 -62.86 -11.07 -17.36
N PRO A 611 -62.31 -11.93 -18.24
CA PRO A 611 -62.03 -11.52 -19.63
C PRO A 611 -62.62 -12.42 -20.73
N ALA A 612 -62.47 -11.99 -21.98
CA ALA A 612 -62.69 -12.78 -23.20
C ALA A 612 -61.78 -12.24 -24.35
N PRO A 613 -61.68 -12.89 -25.54
CA PRO A 613 -60.76 -14.00 -25.71
C PRO A 613 -59.86 -13.87 -26.96
N ALA A 614 -58.99 -14.84 -27.20
CA ALA A 614 -58.17 -14.93 -28.42
C ALA A 614 -58.90 -15.61 -29.58
N MET A 615 -58.62 -15.18 -30.82
CA MET A 615 -58.27 -16.03 -31.97
C MET A 615 -57.29 -15.22 -32.86
N ASP A 616 -56.16 -15.71 -33.38
CA ASP A 616 -55.84 -16.95 -34.13
C ASP A 616 -56.25 -16.82 -35.63
N ASN A 617 -55.55 -17.34 -36.64
CA ASN A 617 -54.53 -18.41 -36.69
C ASN A 617 -53.62 -18.28 -37.96
N SER A 618 -52.66 -19.20 -38.12
CA SER A 618 -52.07 -19.74 -39.37
C SER A 618 -50.75 -19.12 -39.90
N ILE A 619 -49.66 -19.85 -40.19
CA ILE A 619 -49.13 -21.17 -39.70
C ILE A 619 -47.67 -21.35 -40.23
N ASN A 620 -46.85 -22.22 -39.59
CA ASN A 620 -45.43 -22.56 -39.89
C ASN A 620 -44.40 -21.41 -39.72
N GLY A 621 -43.27 -21.54 -38.99
CA GLY A 621 -42.63 -22.69 -38.32
C GLY A 621 -41.71 -23.49 -39.27
N SER A 622 -40.45 -23.82 -38.97
CA SER A 622 -39.55 -23.60 -37.81
C SER A 622 -38.09 -23.52 -38.35
N ASN A 623 -37.08 -22.94 -37.68
CA ASN A 623 -36.37 -23.41 -36.46
C ASN A 623 -35.96 -24.91 -36.53
N ASP A 624 -34.79 -25.36 -36.03
CA ASP A 624 -33.89 -24.82 -34.97
C ASP A 624 -32.41 -24.68 -35.47
N HIS A 625 -31.34 -24.36 -34.72
CA HIS A 625 -30.85 -24.86 -33.41
C HIS A 625 -30.77 -26.41 -33.35
N LEU A 626 -29.99 -27.08 -32.50
CA LEU A 626 -30.12 -27.18 -31.04
C LEU A 626 -28.86 -27.80 -30.42
N VAL A 627 -28.57 -27.44 -29.17
CA VAL A 627 -28.13 -28.42 -28.17
C VAL A 627 -29.19 -28.41 -27.06
N HIS A 628 -29.74 -29.58 -26.74
CA HIS A 628 -30.93 -29.69 -25.90
C HIS A 628 -30.62 -29.65 -24.40
N GLN A 629 -31.54 -29.08 -23.63
CA GLN A 629 -31.66 -29.29 -22.19
C GLN A 629 -32.81 -30.27 -21.91
N ARG A 630 -32.55 -31.40 -21.22
CA ARG A 630 -33.35 -31.96 -20.10
C ARG A 630 -32.95 -33.39 -19.67
N ASN A 631 -32.97 -33.55 -18.35
CA ASN A 631 -33.19 -34.71 -17.46
C ASN A 631 -32.96 -36.17 -17.91
N PHE A 632 -32.44 -36.94 -16.94
CA PHE A 632 -32.57 -38.40 -16.85
C PHE A 632 -34.03 -38.88 -16.85
N SER A 633 -34.35 -39.83 -17.74
CA SER A 633 -35.06 -41.07 -17.40
C SER A 633 -34.79 -42.15 -18.49
N GLN A 634 -35.23 -43.38 -18.27
CA GLN A 634 -34.73 -44.59 -18.95
C GLN A 634 -35.32 -44.85 -20.36
N GLY A 635 -34.48 -45.26 -21.32
CA GLY A 635 -34.76 -46.45 -22.16
C GLY A 635 -35.26 -46.32 -23.63
N ASN A 636 -34.47 -46.91 -24.55
CA ASN A 636 -34.82 -47.53 -25.85
C ASN A 636 -35.34 -46.71 -27.08
N MET A 637 -34.57 -46.83 -28.20
CA MET A 637 -34.98 -47.07 -29.62
C MET A 637 -35.85 -46.02 -30.39
N SER A 638 -35.70 -45.73 -31.70
CA SER A 638 -34.67 -46.04 -32.73
C SER A 638 -34.98 -45.41 -34.12
N GLN A 639 -33.95 -44.98 -34.90
CA GLN A 639 -33.90 -44.83 -36.41
C GLN A 639 -34.74 -43.70 -37.11
N VAL A 640 -34.48 -43.11 -38.32
CA VAL A 640 -33.35 -43.08 -39.32
C VAL A 640 -33.50 -41.97 -40.44
N THR A 641 -32.48 -41.10 -40.69
CA THR A 641 -32.01 -40.39 -41.96
C THR A 641 -32.96 -39.55 -42.90
N VAL A 642 -32.60 -38.69 -43.90
CA VAL A 642 -31.36 -38.11 -44.53
C VAL A 642 -31.61 -36.82 -45.40
N GLY A 643 -30.60 -35.92 -45.56
CA GLY A 643 -30.31 -35.03 -46.74
C GLY A 643 -31.21 -33.79 -47.08
N GLN A 644 -30.83 -32.79 -47.91
CA GLN A 644 -29.54 -32.29 -48.47
C GLN A 644 -29.71 -30.82 -49.06
N ASN A 645 -28.62 -30.11 -49.45
CA ASN A 645 -28.52 -28.68 -49.89
C ASN A 645 -28.57 -28.52 -51.46
N PRO A 646 -28.26 -27.41 -52.24
CA PRO A 646 -27.61 -26.08 -51.95
C PRO A 646 -27.98 -24.77 -52.79
N HIS A 647 -27.28 -23.65 -52.49
CA HIS A 647 -26.67 -22.60 -53.40
C HIS A 647 -27.33 -21.26 -53.91
N LEU A 648 -26.49 -20.18 -53.88
CA LEU A 648 -26.27 -19.02 -54.81
C LEU A 648 -26.87 -17.58 -54.58
N ASN A 649 -26.19 -16.56 -55.17
CA ASN A 649 -26.32 -15.08 -55.00
C ASN A 649 -25.67 -14.34 -56.24
N PRO A 650 -26.14 -13.16 -56.75
CA PRO A 650 -25.31 -11.92 -56.73
C PRO A 650 -25.99 -10.50 -56.87
N ASN A 651 -25.31 -9.47 -56.31
CA ASN A 651 -25.09 -8.03 -56.69
C ASN A 651 -25.99 -7.22 -57.69
N LEU A 652 -26.27 -5.91 -57.37
CA LEU A 652 -25.93 -4.68 -58.19
C LEU A 652 -26.50 -3.33 -57.62
N ALA A 653 -26.13 -2.19 -58.24
CA ALA A 653 -26.50 -0.77 -57.92
C ALA A 653 -26.30 0.15 -59.18
N PRO A 654 -26.42 1.51 -59.20
CA PRO A 654 -27.20 2.53 -58.43
C PRO A 654 -27.95 3.59 -59.34
N ASN A 655 -28.48 4.70 -58.74
CA ASN A 655 -28.42 6.13 -59.21
C ASN A 655 -29.71 6.96 -59.59
N SER A 656 -29.72 8.24 -59.13
CA SER A 656 -30.23 9.51 -59.74
C SER A 656 -31.71 10.01 -59.73
N ASN A 657 -31.85 11.28 -59.30
CA ASN A 657 -32.69 12.42 -59.79
C ASN A 657 -34.24 12.47 -59.69
N LEU A 658 -34.77 13.53 -59.00
CA LEU A 658 -35.48 14.70 -59.60
C LEU A 658 -36.00 15.74 -58.57
N ASN A 659 -36.12 17.02 -58.98
CA ASN A 659 -36.73 18.17 -58.28
C ASN A 659 -37.06 19.27 -59.31
N PRO A 660 -38.10 20.14 -59.16
CA PRO A 660 -37.79 21.58 -59.02
C PRO A 660 -38.80 22.50 -58.26
N ASN A 661 -38.28 23.63 -57.75
CA ASN A 661 -38.94 24.95 -57.54
C ASN A 661 -39.98 25.11 -56.39
N LEU A 662 -40.17 26.30 -55.75
CA LEU A 662 -39.74 27.69 -56.03
C LEU A 662 -39.50 28.53 -54.73
N ASN A 663 -39.03 29.79 -54.88
CA ASN A 663 -38.53 30.76 -53.85
C ASN A 663 -39.62 31.80 -53.45
N PRO A 664 -39.42 32.91 -52.67
CA PRO A 664 -38.30 33.36 -51.78
C PRO A 664 -38.70 34.00 -50.41
N ASN A 665 -37.74 34.21 -49.47
CA ASN A 665 -37.44 35.54 -48.86
C ASN A 665 -36.31 35.60 -47.79
N SER A 666 -35.54 36.71 -47.87
CA SER A 666 -34.80 37.47 -46.81
C SER A 666 -33.95 36.80 -45.69
N ALA A 667 -32.62 36.83 -45.91
CA ALA A 667 -31.59 37.53 -45.11
C ALA A 667 -31.23 37.10 -43.65
N PRO A 668 -29.98 37.38 -43.16
CA PRO A 668 -29.40 36.71 -41.99
C PRO A 668 -29.31 37.56 -40.70
N SER A 669 -29.06 36.89 -39.57
CA SER A 669 -28.65 37.47 -38.27
C SER A 669 -27.44 36.71 -37.68
N ILE A 670 -26.61 37.40 -36.90
CA ILE A 670 -25.29 36.91 -36.44
C ILE A 670 -25.14 37.01 -34.92
N ALA A 671 -24.76 35.89 -34.29
CA ALA A 671 -24.27 35.77 -32.90
C ALA A 671 -25.29 36.18 -31.80
N PRO A 672 -25.00 36.15 -30.47
CA PRO A 672 -23.70 36.11 -29.79
C PRO A 672 -23.26 34.73 -29.25
N SER A 673 -21.96 34.46 -29.33
CA SER A 673 -21.27 33.54 -28.41
C SER A 673 -21.25 34.16 -27.01
N ARG A 674 -21.76 33.47 -25.99
CA ARG A 674 -21.79 33.99 -24.61
C ARG A 674 -20.49 33.64 -23.88
N ASN A 675 -19.78 34.67 -23.41
CA ASN A 675 -18.44 34.53 -22.83
C ASN A 675 -18.41 33.62 -21.59
N ILE A 676 -17.44 32.70 -21.56
CA ILE A 676 -16.96 32.07 -20.33
C ILE A 676 -16.16 33.13 -19.56
N SER A 677 -16.70 33.61 -18.44
CA SER A 677 -16.00 34.56 -17.58
C SER A 677 -14.97 33.83 -16.72
N ALA A 678 -13.75 33.71 -17.23
CA ALA A 678 -12.63 33.18 -16.44
C ALA A 678 -12.36 34.04 -15.20
N GLY A 679 -12.00 33.42 -14.08
CA GLY A 679 -11.51 34.13 -12.90
C GLY A 679 -10.13 34.75 -13.17
N ASP A 680 -9.95 36.01 -12.74
CA ASP A 680 -8.81 36.91 -13.04
C ASP A 680 -7.40 36.41 -12.60
N TYR A 681 -7.31 35.20 -12.04
CA TYR A 681 -6.07 34.56 -11.58
C TYR A 681 -5.92 33.09 -12.03
N GLY A 682 -6.73 32.60 -12.97
CA GLY A 682 -6.48 31.35 -13.71
C GLY A 682 -6.65 30.03 -12.95
N LEU A 683 -7.28 30.03 -11.77
CA LEU A 683 -7.42 28.85 -10.88
C LEU A 683 -8.79 28.14 -10.96
N GLY A 684 -9.55 28.33 -12.05
CA GLY A 684 -10.85 27.68 -12.24
C GLY A 684 -11.91 28.12 -11.21
N THR A 685 -12.83 27.22 -10.87
CA THR A 685 -13.93 27.47 -9.92
C THR A 685 -13.74 26.82 -8.53
N LYS A 686 -12.79 25.90 -8.38
CA LYS A 686 -12.49 25.24 -7.08
C LYS A 686 -11.47 26.06 -6.29
N GLY A 687 -11.93 26.82 -5.28
CA GLY A 687 -11.03 27.47 -4.31
C GLY A 687 -11.58 28.63 -3.47
N ASP A 688 -12.66 29.31 -3.88
CA ASP A 688 -13.20 30.47 -3.15
C ASP A 688 -14.29 30.08 -2.12
N THR A 689 -13.87 29.51 -0.97
CA THR A 689 -14.76 29.15 0.17
C THR A 689 -15.33 30.36 0.94
N TYR A 690 -15.17 31.59 0.42
CA TYR A 690 -15.59 32.83 1.08
C TYR A 690 -16.34 33.78 0.14
N LYS A 691 -17.39 33.29 -0.53
CA LYS A 691 -18.35 34.17 -1.20
C LYS A 691 -19.20 34.92 -0.17
N GLY A 692 -19.18 36.26 -0.21
CA GLY A 692 -20.14 37.10 0.50
C GLY A 692 -19.67 37.83 1.76
N GLN A 693 -18.41 37.68 2.20
CA GLN A 693 -17.89 38.52 3.30
C GLN A 693 -17.63 39.96 2.83
N VAL A 694 -18.33 40.91 3.45
CA VAL A 694 -18.15 42.35 3.25
C VAL A 694 -17.19 42.88 4.31
N TYR A 695 -16.17 43.65 3.89
CA TYR A 695 -15.19 44.25 4.79
C TYR A 695 -15.33 45.77 4.87
N TYR A 696 -15.29 46.27 6.10
CA TYR A 696 -15.15 47.68 6.46
C TYR A 696 -13.73 47.92 6.99
N ASN A 697 -13.21 49.14 6.87
CA ASN A 697 -11.96 49.54 7.52
C ASN A 697 -12.19 49.88 9.02
N GLU A 698 -11.12 50.11 9.79
CA GLU A 698 -11.21 50.49 11.22
C GLU A 698 -12.05 51.75 11.47
N ASP A 699 -12.09 52.69 10.52
CA ASP A 699 -12.91 53.91 10.57
C ASP A 699 -14.41 53.69 10.21
N GLY A 700 -14.81 52.46 9.86
CA GLY A 700 -16.21 52.10 9.59
C GLY A 700 -16.72 52.34 8.17
N GLU A 701 -15.87 52.71 7.20
CA GLU A 701 -16.26 52.85 5.80
C GLU A 701 -16.21 51.52 5.00
N PHE A 702 -17.19 51.34 4.10
CA PHE A 702 -17.41 50.15 3.28
C PHE A 702 -16.45 50.08 2.09
N THR A 703 -15.84 48.92 1.83
CA THR A 703 -14.84 48.73 0.75
C THR A 703 -15.24 47.71 -0.33
N GLY A 704 -16.55 47.47 -0.49
CA GLY A 704 -17.12 46.59 -1.52
C GLY A 704 -17.48 47.30 -2.84
N ILE A 705 -17.97 46.53 -3.82
CA ILE A 705 -18.40 47.00 -5.15
C ILE A 705 -19.95 47.01 -5.28
N LEU A 706 -20.69 46.82 -4.18
CA LEU A 706 -22.16 46.89 -4.16
C LEU A 706 -22.69 48.25 -3.67
N ASP A 707 -23.92 48.54 -4.09
CA ASP A 707 -24.65 49.78 -3.84
C ASP A 707 -24.91 50.01 -2.33
N PRO A 708 -24.67 51.22 -1.76
CA PRO A 708 -24.73 51.44 -0.31
C PRO A 708 -26.10 51.20 0.36
N GLU A 709 -27.19 51.14 -0.42
CA GLU A 709 -28.54 50.99 0.13
C GLU A 709 -28.82 49.58 0.70
N LEU A 710 -28.09 48.55 0.24
CA LEU A 710 -28.31 47.15 0.66
C LEU A 710 -27.63 46.76 1.99
N ALA A 711 -26.99 47.71 2.68
CA ALA A 711 -26.07 47.44 3.79
C ALA A 711 -26.69 47.57 5.21
N LYS A 712 -27.99 47.85 5.33
CA LYS A 712 -28.68 47.86 6.63
C LYS A 712 -29.01 46.44 7.13
N ASP A 713 -29.11 46.34 8.45
CA ASP A 713 -29.70 45.21 9.19
C ASP A 713 -28.98 43.83 9.14
N LYS A 714 -27.64 43.82 9.00
CA LYS A 714 -26.81 42.64 9.32
C LYS A 714 -25.95 42.86 10.56
N LYS A 715 -26.09 41.97 11.55
CA LYS A 715 -25.25 41.95 12.77
C LYS A 715 -23.86 41.39 12.48
N ILE A 716 -22.87 41.87 13.23
CA ILE A 716 -21.47 41.44 13.17
C ILE A 716 -21.17 40.57 14.40
N GLU A 717 -20.64 39.37 14.20
CA GLU A 717 -20.05 38.56 15.27
C GLU A 717 -18.52 38.50 15.12
N THR A 718 -17.81 38.79 16.20
CA THR A 718 -16.35 38.71 16.27
C THR A 718 -15.91 37.35 16.83
N LYS A 719 -15.49 36.43 15.96
CA LYS A 719 -14.94 35.12 16.37
C LYS A 719 -13.56 35.30 17.02
N GLU A 720 -13.42 34.85 18.28
CA GLU A 720 -12.11 34.87 18.95
C GLU A 720 -11.10 33.92 18.26
N LEU A 721 -9.87 34.39 18.10
CA LEU A 721 -8.81 33.61 17.44
C LEU A 721 -7.98 32.81 18.47
N PRO A 722 -7.78 31.49 18.26
CA PRO A 722 -7.03 30.66 19.20
C PRO A 722 -5.57 31.07 19.30
N LEU A 723 -4.97 30.84 20.47
CA LEU A 723 -3.60 31.27 20.81
C LEU A 723 -2.55 30.80 19.79
N GLY A 724 -2.66 29.57 19.27
CA GLY A 724 -1.77 29.04 18.24
C GLY A 724 -1.82 29.84 16.93
N ARG A 725 -3.03 30.27 16.49
CA ARG A 725 -3.18 31.11 15.30
C ARG A 725 -2.57 32.50 15.52
N ARG A 726 -2.73 33.07 16.72
CA ARG A 726 -2.11 34.36 17.11
C ARG A 726 -0.58 34.29 17.14
N ALA A 727 -0.01 33.21 17.68
CA ALA A 727 1.43 32.97 17.68
C ALA A 727 1.98 32.80 16.24
N TRP A 728 1.35 31.97 15.42
CA TRP A 728 1.73 31.77 14.01
C TRP A 728 1.67 33.06 13.20
N VAL A 729 0.59 33.84 13.30
CA VAL A 729 0.46 35.13 12.62
C VAL A 729 1.57 36.10 13.06
N THR A 730 1.90 36.15 14.36
CA THR A 730 3.00 36.97 14.88
C THR A 730 4.36 36.54 14.30
N PHE A 731 4.64 35.24 14.23
CA PHE A 731 5.86 34.69 13.64
C PHE A 731 5.97 34.99 12.12
N VAL A 732 4.87 34.85 11.39
CA VAL A 732 4.82 35.16 9.95
C VAL A 732 5.01 36.65 9.69
N TRP A 733 4.47 37.53 10.54
CA TRP A 733 4.78 38.96 10.49
C TRP A 733 6.24 39.27 10.84
N ALA A 734 6.83 38.57 11.81
CA ALA A 734 8.24 38.74 12.18
C ALA A 734 9.21 38.33 11.05
N LEU A 735 8.89 37.31 10.25
CA LEU A 735 9.69 36.92 9.08
C LEU A 735 9.42 37.75 7.82
N THR A 736 8.23 38.36 7.69
CA THR A 736 7.84 39.15 6.50
C THR A 736 7.80 40.66 6.74
N PHE A 737 8.36 41.14 7.86
CA PHE A 737 8.35 42.55 8.27
C PHE A 737 8.94 43.51 7.23
N TRP A 738 9.97 43.07 6.51
CA TRP A 738 10.67 43.80 5.44
C TRP A 738 9.84 43.96 4.16
N ILE A 739 8.68 43.31 4.07
CA ILE A 739 7.71 43.44 2.98
C ILE A 739 6.49 44.21 3.50
N PRO A 740 6.45 45.56 3.36
CA PRO A 740 5.38 46.37 3.91
C PRO A 740 4.09 46.21 3.08
N SER A 741 2.93 46.16 3.75
CA SER A 741 1.64 45.88 3.09
C SER A 741 1.23 46.80 1.92
N PRO A 742 1.61 48.09 1.86
CA PRO A 742 1.41 48.91 0.66
C PRO A 742 2.08 48.34 -0.60
N LEU A 743 3.25 47.71 -0.48
CA LEU A 743 3.96 47.09 -1.60
C LEU A 743 3.14 45.95 -2.23
N LEU A 744 2.53 45.11 -1.37
CA LEU A 744 1.67 44.00 -1.79
C LEU A 744 0.37 44.48 -2.46
N THR A 745 -0.16 45.62 -2.03
CA THR A 745 -1.39 46.20 -2.60
C THR A 745 -1.14 46.97 -3.90
N TYR A 746 -0.05 47.72 -4.02
CA TYR A 746 0.28 48.49 -5.23
C TYR A 746 0.98 47.67 -6.31
N ILE A 747 2.01 46.89 -5.96
CA ILE A 747 2.78 46.09 -6.92
C ILE A 747 2.13 44.71 -7.11
N GLY A 748 1.83 44.03 -6.00
CA GLY A 748 1.21 42.69 -6.02
C GLY A 748 -0.29 42.66 -6.33
N ARG A 749 -0.94 43.80 -6.54
CA ARG A 749 -2.40 43.98 -6.72
C ARG A 749 -3.30 43.39 -5.60
N MET A 750 -2.72 42.90 -4.51
CA MET A 750 -3.47 42.28 -3.40
C MET A 750 -4.18 43.36 -2.56
N ARG A 751 -5.41 43.69 -2.94
CA ARG A 751 -6.26 44.66 -2.23
C ARG A 751 -6.85 44.10 -0.93
N ARG A 752 -7.27 42.83 -0.92
CA ARG A 752 -7.92 42.21 0.25
C ARG A 752 -6.91 41.87 1.37
N PRO A 753 -7.26 41.99 2.67
CA PRO A 753 -6.33 41.76 3.79
C PRO A 753 -6.04 40.27 4.06
N ASP A 754 -7.04 39.41 3.94
CA ASP A 754 -6.99 37.94 3.94
C ASP A 754 -5.95 37.41 2.95
N VAL A 755 -6.02 37.84 1.68
CA VAL A 755 -5.11 37.42 0.60
C VAL A 755 -3.67 37.82 0.91
N ARG A 756 -3.44 39.01 1.47
CA ARG A 756 -2.11 39.46 1.90
C ARG A 756 -1.56 38.60 3.06
N MET A 757 -2.41 38.17 3.99
CA MET A 757 -2.01 37.28 5.09
C MET A 757 -1.66 35.89 4.57
N ALA A 758 -2.54 35.28 3.76
CA ALA A 758 -2.31 33.97 3.15
C ALA A 758 -1.06 33.95 2.25
N TRP A 759 -0.77 35.05 1.55
CA TRP A 759 0.47 35.22 0.78
C TRP A 759 1.71 35.25 1.68
N ARG A 760 1.69 36.00 2.81
CA ARG A 760 2.79 36.02 3.79
C ARG A 760 3.03 34.62 4.37
N GLU A 761 1.98 33.87 4.68
CA GLU A 761 2.08 32.51 5.20
C GLU A 761 2.73 31.56 4.19
N LYS A 762 2.30 31.58 2.92
CA LYS A 762 2.90 30.79 1.84
C LYS A 762 4.38 31.14 1.64
N LEU A 763 4.75 32.43 1.66
CA LEU A 763 6.15 32.85 1.56
C LEU A 763 7.02 32.30 2.69
N VAL A 764 6.52 32.32 3.93
CA VAL A 764 7.24 31.76 5.10
C VAL A 764 7.39 30.24 5.00
N LEU A 765 6.38 29.52 4.52
CA LEU A 765 6.50 28.07 4.28
C LEU A 765 7.57 27.77 3.21
N CYS A 766 7.58 28.48 2.08
CA CYS A 766 8.64 28.34 1.06
C CYS A 766 10.03 28.67 1.61
N PHE A 767 10.16 29.69 2.47
CA PHE A 767 11.42 30.07 3.11
C PHE A 767 11.93 28.98 4.08
N LEU A 768 11.05 28.39 4.89
CA LEU A 768 11.39 27.27 5.78
C LEU A 768 11.81 26.02 4.98
N ILE A 769 11.11 25.71 3.90
CA ILE A 769 11.48 24.59 2.99
C ILE A 769 12.85 24.84 2.36
N ALA A 770 13.15 26.07 1.92
CA ALA A 770 14.46 26.43 1.38
C ALA A 770 15.59 26.29 2.42
N ILE A 771 15.36 26.68 3.68
CA ILE A 771 16.31 26.50 4.78
C ILE A 771 16.53 25.02 5.09
N LEU A 772 15.47 24.21 5.17
CA LEU A 772 15.57 22.76 5.41
C LEU A 772 16.39 22.05 4.32
N ASN A 773 16.10 22.34 3.04
CA ASN A 773 16.89 21.81 1.93
C ASN A 773 18.36 22.31 1.97
N GLY A 774 18.58 23.58 2.32
CA GLY A 774 19.93 24.14 2.51
C GLY A 774 20.71 23.44 3.62
N MET A 775 20.07 23.09 4.74
CA MET A 775 20.70 22.32 5.82
C MET A 775 21.01 20.88 5.41
N ILE A 776 20.15 20.22 4.64
CA ILE A 776 20.40 18.87 4.10
C ILE A 776 21.60 18.88 3.13
N VAL A 777 21.65 19.84 2.19
CA VAL A 777 22.79 20.00 1.27
C VAL A 777 24.08 20.34 2.02
N PHE A 778 24.01 21.17 3.06
CA PHE A 778 25.14 21.45 3.93
C PHE A 778 25.61 20.20 4.69
N TRP A 779 24.69 19.38 5.22
CA TRP A 779 25.02 18.15 5.93
C TRP A 779 25.71 17.12 5.01
N ILE A 780 25.22 16.95 3.78
CA ILE A 780 25.77 15.98 2.82
C ILE A 780 27.12 16.43 2.25
N ILE A 781 27.28 17.71 1.88
CA ILE A 781 28.44 18.19 1.10
C ILE A 781 29.38 19.08 1.92
N GLY A 782 28.84 19.96 2.76
CA GLY A 782 29.61 20.93 3.54
C GLY A 782 30.25 20.35 4.80
N PHE A 783 29.50 19.54 5.55
CA PHE A 783 29.91 19.04 6.86
C PHE A 783 31.14 18.12 6.79
N GLY A 784 31.22 17.25 5.78
CA GLY A 784 32.41 16.41 5.54
C GLY A 784 33.68 17.23 5.26
N LYS A 785 33.57 18.32 4.50
CA LYS A 785 34.70 19.24 4.24
C LYS A 785 35.05 20.12 5.44
N LEU A 786 34.09 20.39 6.32
CA LEU A 786 34.30 21.13 7.56
C LEU A 786 35.05 20.28 8.62
N LEU A 787 34.75 18.99 8.70
CA LEU A 787 35.43 18.04 9.58
C LEU A 787 36.83 17.66 9.08
N CYS A 788 36.99 17.37 7.77
CA CYS A 788 38.24 16.88 7.19
C CYS A 788 38.75 17.79 6.05
N PRO A 789 39.31 18.99 6.37
CA PRO A 789 39.66 20.00 5.38
C PRO A 789 40.88 19.68 4.48
N ASN A 790 41.54 18.53 4.66
CA ASN A 790 42.64 18.04 3.81
C ASN A 790 42.42 16.60 3.28
N ASN A 791 41.16 16.14 3.22
CA ASN A 791 40.85 14.80 2.68
C ASN A 791 41.22 14.63 1.19
N ASP A 792 41.43 15.74 0.48
CA ASP A 792 41.92 15.81 -0.89
C ASP A 792 43.44 15.53 -1.03
N LYS A 793 44.16 15.37 0.08
CA LYS A 793 45.63 15.19 0.13
C LYS A 793 46.07 13.93 0.87
N ALA A 794 45.13 13.04 1.20
CA ALA A 794 45.39 11.74 1.80
C ALA A 794 45.23 10.65 0.74
N TRP A 795 46.27 9.87 0.51
CA TRP A 795 46.34 8.87 -0.57
C TRP A 795 46.69 7.49 0.00
N THR A 796 45.97 6.44 -0.39
CA THR A 796 46.38 5.07 -0.09
C THR A 796 47.34 4.52 -1.16
N ALA A 797 48.13 3.50 -0.79
CA ALA A 797 49.03 2.84 -1.75
C ALA A 797 48.32 2.25 -2.98
N LYS A 798 47.02 1.92 -2.87
CA LYS A 798 46.21 1.44 -4.00
C LYS A 798 45.76 2.56 -4.94
N GLU A 799 45.51 3.75 -4.42
CA GLU A 799 45.19 4.92 -5.25
C GLU A 799 46.44 5.40 -5.97
N LEU A 800 47.59 5.45 -5.28
CA LEU A 800 48.90 5.76 -5.85
C LEU A 800 49.24 4.85 -7.05
N GLY A 801 48.98 3.55 -6.96
CA GLY A 801 49.25 2.59 -8.06
C GLY A 801 48.52 2.89 -9.38
N ASN A 802 47.43 3.67 -9.35
CA ASN A 802 46.76 4.12 -10.57
C ASN A 802 47.54 5.23 -11.31
N HIS A 803 48.38 5.98 -10.59
CA HIS A 803 49.24 7.04 -11.12
C HIS A 803 50.58 6.47 -11.65
N SER A 804 50.44 5.47 -12.52
CA SER A 804 51.53 4.74 -13.20
C SER A 804 51.67 5.13 -14.69
N GLY A 805 51.20 6.33 -15.05
CA GLY A 805 51.06 6.79 -16.43
C GLY A 805 52.20 7.69 -16.92
N LYS A 806 52.47 7.65 -18.23
CA LYS A 806 53.49 8.52 -18.89
C LYS A 806 53.27 10.03 -18.73
N LYS A 807 52.07 10.46 -18.31
CA LYS A 807 51.66 11.86 -18.06
C LYS A 807 51.09 12.06 -16.66
N ASP A 808 51.28 11.07 -15.79
CA ASP A 808 50.61 10.93 -14.50
C ASP A 808 51.46 9.94 -13.67
N PHE A 809 52.66 10.38 -13.32
CA PHE A 809 53.73 9.56 -12.72
C PHE A 809 53.97 10.07 -11.30
N TRP A 810 53.33 9.41 -10.33
CA TRP A 810 53.49 9.75 -8.93
C TRP A 810 54.24 8.64 -8.18
N VAL A 811 54.91 9.03 -7.10
CA VAL A 811 55.65 8.11 -6.21
C VAL A 811 55.44 8.50 -4.76
N ALA A 812 55.51 7.53 -3.85
CA ALA A 812 55.59 7.82 -2.42
C ALA A 812 57.02 7.62 -1.90
N VAL A 813 57.50 8.54 -1.06
CA VAL A 813 58.79 8.44 -0.37
C VAL A 813 58.66 8.94 1.06
N HIS A 814 58.86 8.04 2.03
CA HIS A 814 58.83 8.25 3.48
C HIS A 814 57.55 8.97 3.92
N GLY A 815 56.42 8.30 3.71
CA GLY A 815 55.07 8.71 4.12
C GLY A 815 54.43 9.83 3.28
N LYS A 816 55.04 10.25 2.17
CA LYS A 816 54.60 11.41 1.37
C LYS A 816 54.53 11.09 -0.11
N VAL A 817 53.49 11.59 -0.78
CA VAL A 817 53.26 11.45 -2.23
C VAL A 817 53.76 12.67 -2.98
N TYR A 818 54.47 12.43 -4.08
CA TYR A 818 55.07 13.45 -4.94
C TYR A 818 54.67 13.19 -6.41
N ASP A 819 54.31 14.26 -7.12
CA ASP A 819 54.05 14.22 -8.57
C ASP A 819 55.33 14.56 -9.32
N ILE A 820 56.03 13.53 -9.82
CA ILE A 820 57.30 13.69 -10.52
C ILE A 820 57.15 13.63 -12.05
N THR A 821 55.93 13.85 -12.58
CA THR A 821 55.60 13.74 -14.02
C THR A 821 56.52 14.53 -14.94
N ASP A 822 56.96 15.73 -14.53
CA ASP A 822 57.90 16.57 -15.26
C ASP A 822 59.38 16.31 -14.88
N PHE A 823 59.65 15.64 -13.77
CA PHE A 823 61.00 15.39 -13.24
C PHE A 823 61.60 14.06 -13.72
N TRP A 824 60.82 12.97 -13.82
CA TRP A 824 61.35 11.64 -14.18
C TRP A 824 62.05 11.59 -15.55
N ARG A 825 61.71 12.54 -16.44
CA ARG A 825 62.26 12.70 -17.79
C ARG A 825 63.59 13.47 -17.84
N GLN A 826 63.97 14.12 -16.75
CA GLN A 826 65.20 14.91 -16.64
C GLN A 826 66.33 14.01 -16.15
N GLN A 827 67.53 14.18 -16.69
CA GLN A 827 68.71 13.42 -16.23
C GLN A 827 69.08 13.88 -14.82
N HIS A 828 68.89 12.98 -13.85
CA HIS A 828 69.15 13.18 -12.42
C HIS A 828 70.10 12.11 -11.82
N SER A 829 70.57 11.16 -12.62
CA SER A 829 71.75 10.34 -12.32
C SER A 829 73.02 11.18 -12.53
N ASP A 830 74.02 10.96 -11.69
CA ASP A 830 75.37 11.53 -11.80
C ASP A 830 76.44 10.48 -12.15
N THR A 831 76.00 9.34 -12.70
CA THR A 831 76.81 8.21 -13.17
C THR A 831 76.51 7.92 -14.65
N ASP A 832 77.21 6.95 -15.27
CA ASP A 832 77.00 6.51 -16.67
C ASP A 832 75.62 5.88 -16.98
N ILE A 833 74.64 6.00 -16.08
CA ILE A 833 73.25 5.51 -16.23
C ILE A 833 72.35 6.65 -16.72
N ASP A 834 71.75 6.49 -17.90
CA ASP A 834 70.71 7.41 -18.41
C ASP A 834 69.31 7.09 -17.86
N THR A 835 68.58 8.15 -17.48
CA THR A 835 67.18 8.11 -17.02
C THR A 835 66.22 7.94 -18.21
N THR A 836 66.33 6.80 -18.89
CA THR A 836 65.48 6.46 -20.04
C THR A 836 64.06 6.10 -19.61
N GLU A 837 63.09 6.22 -20.52
CA GLU A 837 61.70 5.82 -20.27
C GLU A 837 61.59 4.34 -19.84
N THR A 838 62.45 3.47 -20.38
CA THR A 838 62.53 2.05 -20.01
C THR A 838 62.93 1.85 -18.54
N ASN A 839 63.81 2.70 -18.01
CA ASN A 839 64.36 2.59 -16.65
C ASN A 839 63.44 3.25 -15.60
N MET A 840 62.67 4.26 -15.99
CA MET A 840 61.82 5.01 -15.06
C MET A 840 60.40 4.45 -14.98
N MET A 841 59.80 4.02 -16.10
CA MET A 841 58.40 3.56 -16.10
C MET A 841 58.03 2.45 -15.09
N PRO A 842 58.90 1.48 -14.74
CA PRO A 842 58.60 0.47 -13.72
C PRO A 842 58.36 1.03 -12.31
N LEU A 843 58.87 2.24 -12.03
CA LEU A 843 58.84 2.86 -10.70
C LEU A 843 57.57 3.69 -10.46
N ALA A 844 56.73 3.88 -11.47
CA ALA A 844 55.55 4.74 -11.42
C ALA A 844 54.42 4.11 -10.58
N GLY A 845 53.84 4.89 -9.67
CA GLY A 845 52.79 4.44 -8.75
C GLY A 845 53.29 3.63 -7.54
N LEU A 846 54.61 3.49 -7.35
CA LEU A 846 55.18 2.71 -6.25
C LEU A 846 55.47 3.53 -4.98
N VAL A 847 55.50 2.82 -3.85
CA VAL A 847 56.12 3.30 -2.60
C VAL A 847 57.61 2.98 -2.68
N MET A 848 58.45 4.01 -2.69
CA MET A 848 59.88 3.94 -3.01
C MET A 848 60.79 3.99 -1.78
N ASP A 849 60.27 3.75 -0.58
CA ASP A 849 61.01 3.88 0.69
C ASP A 849 62.27 3.00 0.73
N GLY A 850 62.21 1.79 0.15
CA GLY A 850 63.36 0.89 -0.03
C GLY A 850 64.39 1.32 -1.07
N TYR A 851 64.03 2.23 -1.99
CA TYR A 851 64.93 2.80 -3.01
C TYR A 851 65.69 4.03 -2.50
N PHE A 852 65.20 4.70 -1.43
CA PHE A 852 65.85 5.85 -0.80
C PHE A 852 66.27 5.54 0.66
N PRO A 853 67.23 4.62 0.89
CA PRO A 853 67.65 4.23 2.24
C PRO A 853 68.44 5.34 2.94
N LEU A 854 68.02 5.73 4.14
CA LEU A 854 68.70 6.76 4.93
C LEU A 854 69.94 6.19 5.67
N PRO A 855 71.08 6.90 5.67
CA PRO A 855 72.24 6.53 6.48
C PRO A 855 71.95 6.76 7.97
N LEU A 856 71.82 5.67 8.73
CA LEU A 856 71.40 5.69 10.14
C LEU A 856 72.29 6.59 11.02
N ASN A 857 73.60 6.65 10.75
CA ASN A 857 74.53 7.50 11.49
C ASN A 857 74.31 9.02 11.29
N VAL A 858 73.45 9.42 10.33
CA VAL A 858 73.08 10.84 10.06
C VAL A 858 71.61 11.11 10.41
N ALA A 859 70.73 10.12 10.25
CA ALA A 859 69.34 10.22 10.69
C ALA A 859 69.21 10.18 12.22
N CYS A 860 69.90 9.23 12.87
CA CYS A 860 69.81 8.97 14.31
C CYS A 860 70.93 9.69 15.10
N GLN A 861 71.00 11.02 14.97
CA GLN A 861 72.06 11.83 15.57
C GLN A 861 72.08 11.69 17.10
N GLY A 862 73.28 11.58 17.69
CA GLY A 862 73.49 11.42 19.13
C GLY A 862 73.46 9.98 19.66
N LEU A 863 72.96 9.00 18.89
CA LEU A 863 72.88 7.59 19.34
C LEU A 863 74.17 6.76 19.13
N GLY A 864 75.27 7.38 18.74
CA GLY A 864 76.59 6.72 18.65
C GLY A 864 76.74 5.65 17.56
N ILE A 865 75.78 5.57 16.63
CA ILE A 865 75.72 4.54 15.58
C ILE A 865 76.91 4.62 14.62
N THR A 866 77.51 3.46 14.32
CA THR A 866 78.63 3.35 13.38
C THR A 866 78.17 3.53 11.93
N LYS A 867 79.05 4.05 11.06
CA LYS A 867 78.78 4.19 9.60
C LYS A 867 78.57 2.86 8.85
N THR A 868 78.77 1.73 9.53
CA THR A 868 78.62 0.37 9.00
C THR A 868 77.31 -0.29 9.46
N LEU A 869 76.38 0.45 10.04
CA LEU A 869 75.03 -0.03 10.35
C LEU A 869 74.05 0.46 9.28
N LYS A 870 73.30 -0.48 8.69
CA LYS A 870 72.22 -0.20 7.75
C LYS A 870 71.02 -1.08 8.04
N LEU A 871 69.82 -0.59 7.76
CA LEU A 871 68.64 -1.45 7.60
C LEU A 871 68.72 -2.15 6.24
N THR A 872 67.97 -3.24 6.09
CA THR A 872 67.77 -3.95 4.82
C THR A 872 66.30 -4.34 4.75
N SER A 873 65.59 -3.93 3.70
CA SER A 873 64.19 -4.35 3.51
C SER A 873 64.14 -5.84 3.14
N ASN A 874 63.06 -6.52 3.55
CA ASN A 874 62.73 -7.87 3.11
C ASN A 874 61.96 -7.88 1.77
N GLU A 875 61.61 -6.72 1.24
CA GLU A 875 60.92 -6.58 -0.05
C GLU A 875 61.90 -6.81 -1.21
N THR A 876 61.43 -7.47 -2.26
CA THR A 876 62.19 -7.69 -3.50
C THR A 876 62.25 -6.39 -4.31
N ILE A 877 63.40 -5.70 -4.24
CA ILE A 877 63.66 -4.54 -5.10
C ILE A 877 63.99 -5.03 -6.50
N ASP A 878 63.04 -4.85 -7.43
CA ASP A 878 63.17 -5.26 -8.84
C ASP A 878 64.25 -4.45 -9.56
N ASP A 879 64.13 -3.12 -9.61
CA ASP A 879 65.08 -2.24 -10.29
C ASP A 879 66.22 -1.75 -9.38
N ARG A 880 67.21 -2.62 -9.18
CA ARG A 880 68.36 -2.37 -8.30
C ARG A 880 69.25 -1.20 -8.73
N THR A 881 69.09 -0.71 -9.96
CA THR A 881 69.72 0.49 -10.52
C THR A 881 69.17 1.80 -9.95
N ALA A 882 67.93 1.80 -9.44
CA ALA A 882 67.27 2.99 -8.89
C ALA A 882 67.51 3.21 -7.38
N ILE A 883 68.38 2.42 -6.73
CA ILE A 883 68.64 2.50 -5.29
C ILE A 883 69.65 3.62 -4.99
N HIS A 884 69.16 4.73 -4.44
CA HIS A 884 69.93 5.92 -4.08
C HIS A 884 70.63 5.75 -2.71
N THR A 885 71.54 4.77 -2.63
CA THR A 885 72.35 4.52 -1.43
C THR A 885 73.32 5.67 -1.19
N SER A 886 73.22 6.35 -0.04
CA SER A 886 74.08 7.49 0.28
C SER A 886 75.09 7.22 1.41
N GLY A 887 76.23 7.91 1.36
CA GLY A 887 77.33 7.79 2.33
C GLY A 887 78.21 6.56 2.12
N TYR A 888 78.74 6.01 3.23
CA TYR A 888 79.79 4.97 3.26
C TYR A 888 79.55 3.72 2.39
N TYR A 889 78.30 3.37 2.08
CA TYR A 889 77.96 2.21 1.25
C TYR A 889 77.87 2.50 -0.25
N GLN A 890 78.01 3.76 -0.70
CA GLN A 890 77.99 4.08 -2.13
C GLN A 890 79.29 3.60 -2.79
N ALA A 891 79.14 2.77 -3.82
CA ALA A 891 80.26 2.07 -4.47
C ALA A 891 81.11 2.98 -5.38
N ASP A 892 80.50 4.03 -5.94
CA ASP A 892 81.17 5.05 -6.74
C ASP A 892 81.58 6.26 -5.86
N PRO A 893 82.89 6.52 -5.67
CA PRO A 893 83.37 7.67 -4.90
C PRO A 893 83.30 9.02 -5.66
N THR A 894 82.89 9.03 -6.92
CA THR A 894 82.75 10.24 -7.75
C THR A 894 81.32 10.78 -7.79
N SER A 895 80.32 9.93 -7.56
CA SER A 895 78.91 10.31 -7.42
C SER A 895 78.66 11.16 -6.15
N ASN A 896 77.76 12.13 -6.25
CA ASN A 896 77.34 12.98 -5.13
C ASN A 896 76.65 12.18 -4.01
N LEU A 897 76.13 10.99 -4.32
CA LEU A 897 75.60 10.04 -3.33
C LEU A 897 76.64 9.60 -2.29
N HIS A 898 77.95 9.65 -2.61
CA HIS A 898 79.02 9.33 -1.64
C HIS A 898 79.04 10.29 -0.43
N ASN A 899 78.35 11.43 -0.50
CA ASN A 899 78.15 12.34 0.62
C ASN A 899 77.08 11.79 1.59
N ASP A 900 77.48 11.48 2.82
CA ASP A 900 76.61 11.12 3.96
C ASP A 900 75.36 12.03 4.14
N ASN A 901 75.40 13.28 3.66
CA ASN A 901 74.31 14.25 3.80
C ASN A 901 73.44 14.44 2.53
N TRP A 902 73.67 13.68 1.45
CA TRP A 902 73.00 13.85 0.16
C TRP A 902 71.46 13.86 0.29
N TYR A 903 70.90 12.93 1.07
CA TYR A 903 69.45 12.83 1.27
C TYR A 903 68.84 14.13 1.83
N TRP A 904 69.47 14.73 2.85
CA TRP A 904 68.95 15.93 3.52
C TRP A 904 69.30 17.25 2.81
N LYS A 905 70.37 17.29 2.02
CA LYS A 905 70.88 18.53 1.37
C LYS A 905 70.56 18.64 -0.11
N THR A 906 70.34 17.53 -0.80
CA THR A 906 70.11 17.47 -2.25
C THR A 906 68.73 16.91 -2.54
N PHE A 907 68.43 15.69 -2.09
CA PHE A 907 67.16 15.03 -2.41
C PHE A 907 65.95 15.70 -1.75
N GLN A 908 65.93 15.83 -0.42
CA GLN A 908 64.77 16.35 0.32
C GLN A 908 64.36 17.77 -0.12
N PRO A 909 65.27 18.73 -0.38
CA PRO A 909 64.88 20.04 -0.91
C PRO A 909 64.25 19.95 -2.30
N THR A 910 64.85 19.18 -3.22
CA THR A 910 64.38 19.06 -4.61
C THR A 910 63.05 18.33 -4.71
N ILE A 911 62.89 17.17 -4.07
CA ILE A 911 61.65 16.39 -4.15
C ILE A 911 60.46 17.14 -3.52
N LYS A 912 60.71 18.01 -2.53
CA LYS A 912 59.69 18.83 -1.86
C LYS A 912 59.01 19.84 -2.78
N GLU A 913 59.63 20.25 -3.89
CA GLU A 913 59.00 21.11 -4.89
C GLU A 913 57.83 20.39 -5.61
N TYR A 914 57.86 19.06 -5.62
CA TYR A 914 56.89 18.16 -6.25
C TYR A 914 55.88 17.55 -5.27
N TYR A 915 55.81 18.06 -4.02
CA TYR A 915 54.97 17.50 -2.96
C TYR A 915 53.46 17.66 -3.22
N HIS A 916 52.73 16.55 -3.24
CA HIS A 916 51.30 16.50 -3.52
C HIS A 916 50.45 16.17 -2.28
N GLY A 917 50.87 15.20 -1.45
CA GLY A 917 50.07 14.73 -0.32
C GLY A 917 50.78 13.78 0.65
N GLN A 918 50.01 13.19 1.57
CA GLN A 918 50.47 12.18 2.53
C GLN A 918 50.00 10.79 2.11
N LEU A 919 50.86 9.79 2.27
CA LEU A 919 50.49 8.38 2.15
C LEU A 919 49.83 7.95 3.47
N VAL A 920 48.63 7.39 3.41
CA VAL A 920 47.84 7.00 4.60
C VAL A 920 47.54 5.51 4.62
N TRP A 921 47.58 4.95 5.83
CA TRP A 921 47.33 3.54 6.13
C TRP A 921 46.10 3.39 7.04
N LYS A 922 45.43 2.25 7.01
CA LYS A 922 44.28 1.98 7.90
C LYS A 922 44.77 1.64 9.30
N GLU A 923 44.09 2.16 10.33
CA GLU A 923 44.45 1.90 11.74
C GLU A 923 44.53 0.39 12.06
N LYS A 924 43.56 -0.39 11.55
CA LYS A 924 43.54 -1.87 11.67
C LYS A 924 44.79 -2.53 11.04
N GLU A 925 45.36 -1.94 10.02
CA GLU A 925 46.52 -2.46 9.27
C GLU A 925 47.82 -2.19 10.03
N ILE A 926 48.02 -0.95 10.50
CA ILE A 926 49.11 -0.58 11.43
C ILE A 926 49.04 -1.44 12.71
N LYS A 927 47.85 -1.61 13.28
CA LYS A 927 47.63 -2.44 14.48
C LYS A 927 47.97 -3.92 14.22
N ASN A 928 47.51 -4.48 13.11
CA ASN A 928 47.86 -5.86 12.71
C ASN A 928 49.38 -6.04 12.53
N GLN A 929 50.07 -5.07 11.93
CA GLN A 929 51.53 -5.10 11.78
C GLN A 929 52.22 -5.06 13.16
N GLY A 930 51.83 -4.12 14.04
CA GLY A 930 52.39 -4.01 15.39
C GLY A 930 52.15 -5.24 16.27
N GLU A 931 50.99 -5.90 16.15
CA GLU A 931 50.64 -7.09 16.95
C GLU A 931 51.24 -8.39 16.40
N LYS A 932 51.46 -8.52 15.07
CA LYS A 932 51.88 -9.79 14.43
C LYS A 932 53.30 -9.78 13.87
N GLN A 933 53.87 -8.60 13.62
CA GLN A 933 55.21 -8.41 13.04
C GLN A 933 55.93 -7.23 13.72
N PRO A 934 56.34 -7.35 15.00
CA PRO A 934 57.01 -6.27 15.73
C PRO A 934 58.35 -5.82 15.10
N GLU A 935 58.95 -6.64 14.22
CA GLU A 935 60.15 -6.28 13.44
C GLU A 935 59.84 -5.41 12.20
N ALA A 936 58.58 -5.35 11.73
CA ALA A 936 58.17 -4.59 10.54
C ALA A 936 57.83 -3.11 10.83
N VAL A 937 57.81 -2.70 12.11
CA VAL A 937 57.37 -1.36 12.56
C VAL A 937 58.27 -0.21 12.07
N GLY A 938 59.38 -0.52 11.37
CA GLY A 938 60.23 0.46 10.70
C GLY A 938 59.63 1.17 9.47
N GLN A 939 58.45 0.75 8.96
CA GLN A 939 57.79 1.38 7.81
C GLN A 939 56.87 2.58 8.14
N VAL A 940 56.85 3.07 9.39
CA VAL A 940 55.87 4.07 9.87
C VAL A 940 56.51 5.29 10.55
N TRP A 941 57.70 5.72 10.10
CA TRP A 941 58.48 6.86 10.65
C TRP A 941 59.08 7.77 9.58
#